data_AF-A0A3C1H5S0-F1
#
_entry.id   AF-A0A3C1H5S0-F1
#
_cell.length_a   1.000
_cell.length_b   1.000
_cell.length_c   1.000
_cell.angle_alpha   90.00
_cell.angle_beta   90.00
_cell.angle_gamma   90.00
#
_symmetry.space_group_name_H-M   'P 1'
#
loop_
_entity.id
_entity.type
_entity.pdbx_description
1 polymer ?
#
loop_
_entity_poly.entity_id
_entity_poly.type
_entity_poly.pdbx_seq_one_letter_code
_entity_poly.pdbx_strand_id
1 'polypeptide(L)'
;MIMRHRPCGSRSMTRSTRPALRGSRMNGNSCEGTERMKKMKQKDEDQYVDAVYDLSESFRVEPYPEGSWKLMKRLGRKLTYWYIEPIGQAQNDFNLAAADAIADLQAQAAALREELMQLRTDAAEQIKATARETQQLLREEQRRAVAAVQTEQKAALRAAADTVDRSLSIAAPESRADAGIHALPLMKLPVIGTDALFSSFRAVQNAAGGTETEQALSELGKEYKKLLAESVATLSDPAACKPIALVCNQFGAAEGMEAIRNEIWDLYLLLRKASRYPVCIVSIEPAGTEPARRGDVHYIPEDRLSDWMTQYDPALLIFCESTTAILTAGENCMLLRNAVLRLSGQNPAQALGGSKMQELLHLCDLGVQHYCTASQHAADIMEHHGFRRPAVMYPYIDLQKPQLSRRPRVFDPQHITVGFASSPMGPEQSDSRGIPALCEVVRTNPDLHFLVLWRDADAVPVPDDLTNAPNCEIRIGRSDMAAFYSEIDCVLIPFADENYNHACAMSALEGMLTGIPAVATPAAGISELIAQCGIGITASGCDAPALTAALRKLPDCYADMQAGWRTERLRELVSGRDFVQYAESCIAEAVPEGVVTLYEWDRQLKLENRHLVRGAAALRAYYQRQDVAEEYMDERFSAYPQNCFDLMERQSVSVLLNHYLQGRHDANLLDLASGTGRILQEQLQFGSCTACDASPAMLRSLRERFGSGKVSLEQLDILSDEIPGCYDAVTIFRFIRHYDYAVRQKLWKKLRDLIGENGVLLFDVPNVRFEIPHRIRNGWGKYHIYDVFWSRRSIEKELRDNGLQLAALVPVGQGLYSMPRAYRDEPMTWTAAARRMTVRTEQHL
;
A
#
# COMPACT_ATOMS: atom_id res chain seq x y z
N MET A 1 13.42 -57.43 -9.73
CA MET A 1 12.11 -57.26 -10.41
C MET A 1 12.17 -55.95 -11.18
N ILE A 2 12.68 -55.92 -12.42
CA ILE A 2 12.00 -56.21 -13.70
C ILE A 2 10.70 -55.40 -13.87
N MET A 3 10.76 -54.28 -14.58
CA MET A 3 10.30 -54.18 -15.98
C MET A 3 10.76 -52.88 -16.65
N ARG A 4 11.30 -53.04 -17.86
CA ARG A 4 11.58 -52.00 -18.86
C ARG A 4 10.36 -51.87 -19.76
N HIS A 5 10.09 -50.67 -20.28
CA HIS A 5 9.67 -50.52 -21.69
C HIS A 5 10.08 -49.14 -22.25
N ARG A 6 10.64 -49.22 -23.46
CA ARG A 6 11.00 -48.20 -24.47
C ARG A 6 10.54 -48.84 -25.81
N PRO A 7 10.65 -48.19 -26.99
CA PRO A 7 9.93 -47.02 -27.52
C PRO A 7 9.35 -47.31 -28.94
N CYS A 8 8.63 -46.37 -29.55
CA CYS A 8 8.35 -46.28 -31.00
C CYS A 8 7.79 -44.88 -31.29
N GLY A 9 8.06 -44.14 -32.37
CA GLY A 9 8.83 -44.40 -33.58
C GLY A 9 8.16 -43.75 -34.81
N SER A 10 8.98 -43.09 -35.65
CA SER A 10 8.78 -42.75 -37.08
C SER A 10 8.10 -41.39 -37.42
N ARG A 11 8.80 -40.45 -38.10
CA ARG A 11 9.10 -40.25 -39.57
C ARG A 11 8.02 -39.35 -40.22
N SER A 12 8.26 -38.43 -41.17
CA SER A 12 9.39 -38.08 -42.05
C SER A 12 9.13 -36.75 -42.79
N MET A 13 10.21 -36.06 -43.19
CA MET A 13 10.48 -35.34 -44.47
C MET A 13 9.38 -34.54 -45.20
N THR A 14 9.67 -33.30 -45.61
CA THR A 14 10.14 -32.97 -46.98
C THR A 14 10.49 -31.47 -47.19
N ARG A 15 11.43 -31.24 -48.12
CA ARG A 15 11.86 -29.98 -48.77
C ARG A 15 10.63 -29.19 -49.29
N SER A 16 10.64 -27.88 -49.57
CA SER A 16 11.36 -27.26 -50.68
C SER A 16 10.88 -25.80 -50.92
N THR A 17 11.76 -25.02 -51.56
CA THR A 17 11.50 -23.89 -52.49
C THR A 17 10.90 -22.56 -52.01
N ARG A 18 11.74 -21.52 -52.13
CA ARG A 18 11.37 -20.14 -52.53
C ARG A 18 10.52 -20.16 -53.82
N PRO A 19 9.68 -19.14 -54.05
CA PRO A 19 10.13 -18.05 -54.92
C PRO A 19 9.75 -16.65 -54.42
N ALA A 20 10.52 -15.69 -54.92
CA ALA A 20 10.29 -14.26 -54.82
C ALA A 20 8.98 -13.83 -55.50
N LEU A 21 8.37 -12.73 -55.03
CA LEU A 21 7.96 -11.59 -55.86
C LEU A 21 7.40 -10.43 -55.00
N ARG A 22 8.05 -9.28 -55.17
CA ARG A 22 7.56 -7.89 -55.21
C ARG A 22 6.32 -7.48 -54.39
N GLY A 23 6.52 -6.52 -53.49
CA GLY A 23 5.47 -5.67 -52.94
C GLY A 23 6.03 -4.37 -52.35
N SER A 24 6.00 -3.32 -53.18
CA SER A 24 6.03 -1.86 -52.91
C SER A 24 6.55 -1.30 -51.56
N ARG A 25 7.60 -0.49 -51.69
CA ARG A 25 8.04 0.56 -50.75
C ARG A 25 6.96 1.64 -50.57
N MET A 26 6.75 2.09 -49.33
CA MET A 26 6.31 3.46 -49.02
C MET A 26 7.32 4.05 -48.03
N ASN A 27 8.13 4.99 -48.51
CA ASN A 27 8.94 5.89 -47.68
C ASN A 27 8.13 7.15 -47.43
N GLY A 28 7.85 7.45 -46.16
CA GLY A 28 7.43 8.78 -45.73
C GLY A 28 8.66 9.65 -45.51
N ASN A 29 8.82 10.68 -46.34
CA ASN A 29 9.70 11.83 -46.09
C ASN A 29 8.90 13.09 -46.40
N SER A 30 8.35 13.73 -45.36
CA SER A 30 7.67 15.02 -45.45
C SER A 30 8.45 16.04 -44.61
N CYS A 31 9.50 16.65 -45.18
CA CYS A 31 10.13 17.84 -44.60
C CYS A 31 11.06 18.63 -45.56
N GLU A 32 10.86 18.60 -46.89
CA GLU A 32 11.72 19.35 -47.84
C GLU A 32 11.00 20.45 -48.66
N GLY A 33 9.70 20.66 -48.46
CA GLY A 33 8.90 21.60 -49.28
C GLY A 33 9.11 23.09 -48.97
N THR A 34 9.41 23.45 -47.73
CA THR A 34 9.36 24.84 -47.26
C THR A 34 10.69 25.61 -47.40
N GLU A 35 11.84 24.93 -47.41
CA GLU A 35 13.13 25.59 -47.68
C GLU A 35 13.34 25.92 -49.17
N ARG A 36 12.75 25.12 -50.08
CA ARG A 36 12.94 25.28 -51.52
C ARG A 36 12.24 26.51 -52.09
N MET A 37 11.09 26.90 -51.53
CA MET A 37 10.38 28.13 -51.92
C MET A 37 11.06 29.41 -51.41
N LYS A 38 11.71 29.40 -50.24
CA LYS A 38 12.45 30.56 -49.74
C LYS A 38 13.73 30.83 -50.54
N LYS A 39 14.45 29.77 -50.95
CA LYS A 39 15.64 29.90 -51.81
C LYS A 39 15.34 30.36 -53.24
N MET A 40 14.13 30.14 -53.75
CA MET A 40 13.75 30.60 -55.10
C MET A 40 13.43 32.10 -55.14
N LYS A 41 12.74 32.64 -54.13
CA LYS A 41 12.40 34.07 -54.10
C LYS A 41 13.61 34.98 -53.88
N GLN A 42 14.57 34.57 -53.05
CA GLN A 42 15.80 35.34 -52.83
C GLN A 42 16.65 35.43 -54.10
N LYS A 43 16.65 34.36 -54.92
CA LYS A 43 17.46 34.28 -56.15
C LYS A 43 16.91 35.13 -57.29
N ASP A 44 15.60 35.37 -57.33
CA ASP A 44 14.96 36.22 -58.33
C ASP A 44 15.08 37.72 -57.99
N GLU A 45 15.16 38.08 -56.70
CA GLU A 45 15.41 39.47 -56.27
C GLU A 45 16.87 39.89 -56.50
N ASP A 46 17.84 39.02 -56.21
CA ASP A 46 19.27 39.30 -56.45
C ASP A 46 19.58 39.43 -57.96
N GLN A 47 18.92 38.66 -58.82
CA GLN A 47 19.07 38.77 -60.29
C GLN A 47 18.52 40.07 -60.88
N TYR A 48 17.57 40.73 -60.22
CA TYR A 48 16.99 41.97 -60.72
C TYR A 48 17.83 43.20 -60.32
N VAL A 49 18.52 43.14 -59.18
CA VAL A 49 19.43 44.22 -58.73
C VAL A 49 20.74 44.21 -59.53
N ASP A 50 21.27 43.04 -59.89
CA ASP A 50 22.48 42.93 -60.73
C ASP A 50 22.25 43.41 -62.18
N ALA A 51 21.03 43.27 -62.72
CA ALA A 51 20.70 43.74 -64.07
C ALA A 51 20.62 45.27 -64.21
N VAL A 52 20.50 46.01 -63.10
CA VAL A 52 20.43 47.48 -63.09
C VAL A 52 21.82 48.12 -62.97
N TYR A 53 22.82 47.40 -62.45
CA TYR A 53 24.19 47.89 -62.35
C TYR A 53 25.06 47.63 -63.60
N ASP A 54 24.58 46.88 -64.59
CA ASP A 54 25.33 46.53 -65.81
C ASP A 54 25.12 47.53 -66.99
N LEU A 55 24.47 48.68 -66.73
CA LEU A 55 24.21 49.73 -67.75
C LEU A 55 25.15 50.94 -67.64
N SER A 56 26.12 50.95 -66.72
CA SER A 56 27.07 52.07 -66.54
C SER A 56 28.40 51.93 -67.29
N GLU A 57 28.62 50.89 -68.10
CA GLU A 57 29.82 50.72 -68.92
C GLU A 57 29.53 50.76 -70.44
N SER A 58 29.23 51.92 -71.01
CA SER A 58 29.24 52.08 -72.48
C SER A 58 29.42 53.52 -72.98
N PHE A 59 30.42 54.25 -72.50
CA PHE A 59 30.97 55.40 -73.23
C PHE A 59 32.48 55.53 -73.03
N ARG A 60 33.26 54.77 -73.82
CA ARG A 60 34.68 55.07 -74.09
C ARG A 60 34.78 55.70 -75.47
N VAL A 61 35.18 56.97 -75.52
CA VAL A 61 35.52 57.70 -76.75
C VAL A 61 37.03 57.60 -76.94
N GLU A 62 37.46 56.90 -77.99
CA GLU A 62 38.87 56.79 -78.40
C GLU A 62 39.35 58.04 -79.19
N PRO A 63 40.68 58.32 -79.21
CA PRO A 63 41.21 59.62 -79.57
C PRO A 63 41.31 59.85 -81.09
N TYR A 64 40.94 61.06 -81.54
CA TYR A 64 41.22 61.53 -82.90
C TYR A 64 42.62 62.16 -83.01
N PRO A 65 43.36 61.95 -84.12
CA PRO A 65 44.70 62.51 -84.31
C PRO A 65 44.67 63.99 -84.70
N GLU A 66 45.80 64.65 -84.43
CA GLU A 66 46.06 66.08 -84.61
C GLU A 66 45.97 66.55 -86.07
N GLY A 67 45.31 67.70 -86.29
CA GLY A 67 45.39 68.43 -87.56
C GLY A 67 44.33 69.53 -87.77
N SER A 68 44.69 70.77 -87.43
CA SER A 68 44.13 72.05 -87.93
C SER A 68 42.59 72.28 -87.92
N TRP A 69 42.05 72.86 -86.84
CA TRP A 69 40.88 73.77 -86.95
C TRP A 69 40.79 74.79 -85.78
N LYS A 70 41.78 75.67 -85.64
CA LYS A 70 41.82 76.69 -84.57
C LYS A 70 40.88 77.90 -84.81
N LEU A 71 40.17 77.97 -85.95
CA LEU A 71 39.30 79.12 -86.26
C LEU A 71 37.82 78.93 -85.91
N MET A 72 37.27 77.70 -85.92
CA MET A 72 35.84 77.45 -85.60
C MET A 72 35.52 77.41 -84.09
N LYS A 73 36.50 77.14 -83.22
CA LYS A 73 36.27 77.08 -81.74
C LYS A 73 35.97 78.45 -81.10
N ARG A 74 36.34 79.57 -81.73
CA ARG A 74 36.12 80.91 -81.15
C ARG A 74 34.73 81.49 -81.44
N LEU A 75 34.05 81.06 -82.49
CA LEU A 75 32.67 81.50 -82.79
C LEU A 75 31.62 80.67 -82.02
N GLY A 76 31.84 79.36 -81.86
CA GLY A 76 30.91 78.47 -81.13
C GLY A 76 30.74 78.83 -79.65
N ARG A 77 31.84 79.13 -78.94
CA ARG A 77 31.80 79.39 -77.48
C ARG A 77 30.99 80.61 -77.05
N LYS A 78 30.75 81.59 -77.92
CA LYS A 78 29.94 82.78 -77.57
C LYS A 78 28.44 82.56 -77.76
N LEU A 79 28.02 81.69 -78.69
CA LEU A 79 26.61 81.36 -78.90
C LEU A 79 26.08 80.36 -77.87
N THR A 80 26.93 79.46 -77.36
CA THR A 80 26.56 78.50 -76.31
C THR A 80 26.24 79.20 -74.98
N TYR A 81 26.96 80.27 -74.63
CA TYR A 81 26.83 80.92 -73.33
C TYR A 81 25.50 81.69 -73.18
N TRP A 82 24.97 82.28 -74.26
CA TRP A 82 23.74 83.12 -74.19
C TRP A 82 22.43 82.33 -74.28
N TYR A 83 22.44 81.15 -74.92
CA TYR A 83 21.21 80.36 -75.11
C TYR A 83 21.13 79.12 -74.21
N ILE A 84 22.25 78.54 -73.79
CA ILE A 84 22.26 77.27 -73.05
C ILE A 84 22.25 77.48 -71.54
N GLU A 85 22.83 78.56 -71.02
CA GLU A 85 22.90 78.82 -69.57
C GLU A 85 21.50 78.98 -68.92
N PRO A 86 20.53 79.75 -69.46
CA PRO A 86 19.20 79.89 -68.85
C PRO A 86 18.36 78.60 -68.92
N ILE A 87 18.50 77.84 -70.00
CA ILE A 87 17.82 76.55 -70.18
C ILE A 87 18.43 75.50 -69.25
N GLY A 88 19.76 75.49 -69.11
CA GLY A 88 20.48 74.64 -68.16
C GLY A 88 20.12 74.96 -66.70
N GLN A 89 19.96 76.24 -66.35
CA GLN A 89 19.52 76.65 -65.02
C GLN A 89 18.08 76.19 -64.74
N ALA A 90 17.14 76.42 -65.67
CA ALA A 90 15.76 75.99 -65.52
C ALA A 90 15.61 74.45 -65.47
N GLN A 91 16.43 73.73 -66.24
CA GLN A 91 16.48 72.27 -66.20
C GLN A 91 17.06 71.77 -64.86
N ASN A 92 18.09 72.44 -64.33
CA ASN A 92 18.64 72.13 -63.02
C ASN A 92 17.65 72.40 -61.89
N ASP A 93 16.92 73.52 -61.96
CA ASP A 93 15.87 73.86 -61.00
C ASP A 93 14.70 72.87 -61.06
N PHE A 94 14.29 72.45 -62.27
CA PHE A 94 13.31 71.38 -62.46
C PHE A 94 13.81 70.04 -61.92
N ASN A 95 15.07 69.68 -62.19
CA ASN A 95 15.67 68.45 -61.68
C ASN A 95 15.78 68.46 -60.15
N LEU A 96 16.07 69.61 -59.54
CA LEU A 96 16.07 69.78 -58.09
C LEU A 96 14.65 69.63 -57.53
N ALA A 97 13.67 70.33 -58.09
CA ALA A 97 12.28 70.23 -57.66
C ALA A 97 11.71 68.81 -57.85
N ALA A 98 12.09 68.12 -58.92
CA ALA A 98 11.73 66.72 -59.15
C ALA A 98 12.44 65.78 -58.17
N ALA A 99 13.72 66.02 -57.87
CA ALA A 99 14.46 65.26 -56.87
C ALA A 99 13.86 65.44 -55.46
N ASP A 100 13.48 66.66 -55.10
CA ASP A 100 12.82 66.98 -53.82
C ASP A 100 11.43 66.32 -53.75
N ALA A 101 10.64 66.38 -54.81
CA ALA A 101 9.34 65.70 -54.86
C ALA A 101 9.47 64.16 -54.80
N ILE A 102 10.50 63.59 -55.43
CA ILE A 102 10.81 62.16 -55.34
C ILE A 102 11.27 61.81 -53.91
N ALA A 103 12.09 62.65 -53.27
CA ALA A 103 12.54 62.45 -51.90
C ALA A 103 11.36 62.51 -50.91
N ASP A 104 10.43 63.45 -51.09
CA ASP A 104 9.20 63.56 -50.28
C ASP A 104 8.29 62.35 -50.48
N LEU A 105 8.09 61.90 -51.72
CA LEU A 105 7.31 60.68 -52.00
C LEU A 105 7.97 59.43 -51.44
N GLN A 106 9.31 59.35 -51.46
CA GLN A 106 10.05 58.27 -50.84
C GLN A 106 9.92 58.29 -49.31
N ALA A 107 9.96 59.48 -48.69
CA ALA A 107 9.74 59.64 -47.27
C ALA A 107 8.31 59.25 -46.85
N GLN A 108 7.30 59.65 -47.63
CA GLN A 108 5.91 59.24 -47.41
C GLN A 108 5.71 57.73 -47.60
N ALA A 109 6.32 57.14 -48.64
CA ALA A 109 6.27 55.70 -48.87
C ALA A 109 6.99 54.90 -47.77
N ALA A 110 8.08 55.44 -47.20
CA ALA A 110 8.76 54.85 -46.05
C ALA A 110 7.87 54.89 -44.79
N ALA A 111 7.26 56.04 -44.50
CA ALA A 111 6.34 56.19 -43.37
C ALA A 111 5.12 55.26 -43.48
N LEU A 112 4.50 55.16 -44.65
CA LEU A 112 3.40 54.22 -44.90
C LEU A 112 3.83 52.76 -44.76
N ARG A 113 5.04 52.40 -45.19
CA ARG A 113 5.56 51.04 -45.00
C ARG A 113 5.76 50.71 -43.53
N GLU A 114 6.24 51.67 -42.74
CA GLU A 114 6.42 51.51 -41.30
C GLU A 114 5.07 51.33 -40.59
N GLU A 115 4.07 52.15 -40.93
CA GLU A 115 2.70 52.02 -40.41
C GLU A 115 2.07 50.66 -40.76
N LEU A 116 2.24 50.20 -42.00
CA LEU A 116 1.72 48.91 -42.47
C LEU A 116 2.44 47.73 -41.79
N MET A 117 3.74 47.88 -41.49
CA MET A 117 4.51 46.89 -40.74
C MET A 117 4.05 46.82 -39.28
N GLN A 118 3.75 47.97 -38.67
CA GLN A 118 3.21 48.05 -37.31
C GLN A 118 1.83 47.38 -37.23
N LEU A 119 0.91 47.74 -38.12
CA LEU A 119 -0.42 47.12 -38.21
C LEU A 119 -0.38 45.60 -38.41
N ARG A 120 0.56 45.11 -39.22
CA ARG A 120 0.76 43.66 -39.40
C ARG A 120 1.26 42.98 -38.13
N THR A 121 2.12 43.64 -37.38
CA THR A 121 2.66 43.12 -36.12
C THR A 121 1.55 43.04 -35.08
N ASP A 122 0.77 44.11 -34.93
CA ASP A 122 -0.35 44.18 -33.99
C ASP A 122 -1.43 43.13 -34.34
N ALA A 123 -1.79 42.99 -35.62
CA ALA A 123 -2.74 41.96 -36.06
C ALA A 123 -2.22 40.53 -35.80
N ALA A 124 -0.92 40.27 -36.00
CA ALA A 124 -0.32 38.97 -35.73
C ALA A 124 -0.31 38.65 -34.23
N GLU A 125 -0.10 39.63 -33.36
CA GLU A 125 -0.21 39.46 -31.91
C GLU A 125 -1.64 39.20 -31.47
N GLN A 126 -2.61 39.91 -32.03
CA GLN A 126 -4.03 39.73 -31.72
C GLN A 126 -4.54 38.34 -32.15
N ILE A 127 -4.11 37.85 -33.31
CA ILE A 127 -4.41 36.49 -33.78
C ILE A 127 -3.77 35.45 -32.83
N LYS A 128 -2.52 35.65 -32.40
CA LYS A 128 -1.87 34.75 -31.44
C LYS A 128 -2.59 34.74 -30.08
N ALA A 129 -3.03 35.89 -29.59
CA ALA A 129 -3.79 35.99 -28.34
C ALA A 129 -5.12 35.23 -28.43
N THR A 130 -5.88 35.48 -29.50
CA THR A 130 -7.17 34.80 -29.75
C THR A 130 -7.00 33.29 -29.91
N ALA A 131 -5.95 32.85 -30.60
CA ALA A 131 -5.64 31.42 -30.76
C ALA A 131 -5.29 30.75 -29.43
N ARG A 132 -4.53 31.43 -28.55
CA ARG A 132 -4.23 30.92 -27.20
C ARG A 132 -5.49 30.78 -26.35
N GLU A 133 -6.36 31.79 -26.37
CA GLU A 133 -7.62 31.78 -25.63
C GLU A 133 -8.56 30.65 -26.12
N THR A 134 -8.71 30.52 -27.44
CA THR A 134 -9.52 29.43 -28.04
C THR A 134 -8.95 28.06 -27.69
N GLN A 135 -7.62 27.90 -27.73
CA GLN A 135 -6.96 26.64 -27.38
C GLN A 135 -7.11 26.31 -25.88
N GLN A 136 -7.16 27.33 -25.02
CA GLN A 136 -7.38 27.16 -23.59
C GLN A 136 -8.82 26.72 -23.30
N LEU A 137 -9.81 27.36 -23.93
CA LEU A 137 -11.22 26.96 -23.84
C LEU A 137 -11.45 25.51 -24.32
N LEU A 138 -10.85 25.14 -25.46
CA LEU A 138 -10.96 23.77 -26.00
C LEU A 138 -10.36 22.73 -25.04
N ARG A 139 -9.24 23.05 -24.37
CA ARG A 139 -8.61 22.17 -23.36
C ARG A 139 -9.49 22.05 -22.12
N GLU A 140 -10.14 23.11 -21.69
CA GLU A 140 -11.07 23.09 -20.56
C GLU A 140 -12.32 22.27 -20.86
N GLU A 141 -12.92 22.41 -22.04
CA GLU A 141 -14.03 21.57 -22.49
C GLU A 141 -13.63 20.11 -22.60
N GLN A 142 -12.47 19.80 -23.21
CA GLN A 142 -11.96 18.44 -23.27
C GLN A 142 -11.75 17.84 -21.88
N ARG A 143 -11.19 18.61 -20.93
CA ARG A 143 -11.04 18.17 -19.53
C ARG A 143 -12.39 17.90 -18.88
N ARG A 144 -13.39 18.76 -19.09
CA ARG A 144 -14.75 18.56 -18.57
C ARG A 144 -15.43 17.33 -19.17
N ALA A 145 -15.31 17.13 -20.48
CA ALA A 145 -15.86 15.96 -21.18
C ALA A 145 -15.21 14.66 -20.70
N VAL A 146 -13.87 14.63 -20.57
CA VAL A 146 -13.15 13.47 -20.02
C VAL A 146 -13.55 13.21 -18.57
N ALA A 147 -13.66 14.25 -17.74
CA ALA A 147 -14.11 14.11 -16.36
C ALA A 147 -15.54 13.55 -16.26
N ALA A 148 -16.46 14.04 -17.10
CA ALA A 148 -17.84 13.54 -17.14
C ALA A 148 -17.92 12.07 -17.56
N VAL A 149 -17.20 11.67 -18.62
CA VAL A 149 -17.12 10.27 -19.07
C VAL A 149 -16.48 9.39 -17.99
N GLN A 150 -15.45 9.86 -17.30
CA GLN A 150 -14.85 9.12 -16.18
C GLN A 150 -15.81 8.95 -15.01
N THR A 151 -16.60 9.98 -14.68
CA THR A 151 -17.61 9.91 -13.62
C THR A 151 -18.72 8.92 -13.99
N GLU A 152 -19.22 8.97 -15.23
CA GLU A 152 -20.23 8.04 -15.74
C GLU A 152 -19.72 6.59 -15.76
N GLN A 153 -18.51 6.36 -16.28
CA GLN A 153 -17.87 5.03 -16.26
C GLN A 153 -17.68 4.51 -14.84
N LYS A 154 -17.24 5.36 -13.89
CA LYS A 154 -17.13 4.98 -12.48
C LYS A 154 -18.49 4.61 -11.88
N ALA A 155 -19.54 5.35 -12.20
CA ALA A 155 -20.90 5.05 -11.74
C ALA A 155 -21.41 3.72 -12.32
N ALA A 156 -21.21 3.47 -13.62
CA ALA A 156 -21.57 2.22 -14.26
C ALA A 156 -20.78 1.02 -13.72
N LEU A 157 -19.47 1.18 -13.49
CA LEU A 157 -18.62 0.17 -12.85
C LEU A 157 -19.08 -0.15 -11.42
N ARG A 158 -19.49 0.87 -10.63
CA ARG A 158 -20.08 0.66 -9.30
C ARG A 158 -21.39 -0.10 -9.39
N ALA A 159 -22.32 0.30 -10.26
CA ALA A 159 -23.60 -0.40 -10.41
C ALA A 159 -23.44 -1.87 -10.87
N ALA A 160 -22.49 -2.13 -11.77
CA ALA A 160 -22.14 -3.48 -12.20
C ALA A 160 -21.48 -4.28 -11.06
N ALA A 161 -20.59 -3.63 -10.30
CA ALA A 161 -19.97 -4.22 -9.11
C ALA A 161 -21.02 -4.64 -8.08
N ASP A 162 -21.95 -3.73 -7.76
CA ASP A 162 -23.03 -3.99 -6.82
C ASP A 162 -23.89 -5.17 -7.28
N THR A 163 -24.15 -5.31 -8.58
CA THR A 163 -24.97 -6.40 -9.14
C THR A 163 -24.30 -7.76 -9.04
N VAL A 164 -23.00 -7.83 -9.33
CA VAL A 164 -22.21 -9.06 -9.18
C VAL A 164 -22.04 -9.40 -7.70
N ASP A 165 -21.84 -8.42 -6.81
CA ASP A 165 -21.77 -8.66 -5.36
C ASP A 165 -23.06 -9.32 -4.85
N ARG A 166 -24.24 -8.93 -5.35
CA ARG A 166 -25.51 -9.62 -5.00
C ARG A 166 -25.58 -11.06 -5.44
N SER A 167 -24.91 -11.39 -6.53
CA SER A 167 -24.95 -12.73 -7.11
C SER A 167 -23.91 -13.67 -6.50
N LEU A 168 -22.88 -13.12 -5.83
CA LEU A 168 -21.76 -13.84 -5.27
C LEU A 168 -21.71 -13.84 -3.73
N SER A 169 -22.57 -13.06 -3.07
CA SER A 169 -22.67 -13.02 -1.61
C SER A 169 -23.72 -14.01 -1.11
N ILE A 170 -23.38 -14.77 -0.07
CA ILE A 170 -24.33 -15.61 0.69
C ILE A 170 -25.28 -14.74 1.52
N ALA A 171 -24.78 -13.62 2.05
CA ALA A 171 -25.61 -12.62 2.72
C ALA A 171 -26.32 -11.73 1.70
N ALA A 172 -27.58 -11.40 1.95
CA ALA A 172 -28.35 -10.52 1.07
C ALA A 172 -27.75 -9.09 1.05
N PRO A 173 -27.69 -8.39 -0.11
CA PRO A 173 -27.13 -7.04 -0.22
C PRO A 173 -27.73 -6.03 0.74
N GLU A 174 -29.04 -6.09 0.97
CA GLU A 174 -29.75 -5.26 1.94
C GLU A 174 -29.25 -5.50 3.38
N SER A 175 -28.93 -6.75 3.73
CA SER A 175 -28.39 -7.08 5.06
C SER A 175 -26.98 -6.53 5.26
N ARG A 176 -26.17 -6.48 4.19
CA ARG A 176 -24.84 -5.86 4.16
C ARG A 176 -24.94 -4.33 4.26
N ALA A 177 -25.88 -3.73 3.53
CA ALA A 177 -26.17 -2.30 3.59
C ALA A 177 -26.70 -1.87 4.97
N ASP A 178 -27.58 -2.65 5.59
CA ASP A 178 -28.07 -2.43 6.95
C ASP A 178 -26.95 -2.54 8.00
N ALA A 179 -25.98 -3.42 7.75
CA ALA A 179 -24.75 -3.49 8.53
C ALA A 179 -23.79 -2.32 8.23
N GLY A 180 -24.14 -1.39 7.34
CA GLY A 180 -23.32 -0.24 6.94
C GLY A 180 -22.08 -0.62 6.13
N ILE A 181 -22.08 -1.78 5.48
CA ILE A 181 -21.02 -2.22 4.59
C ILE A 181 -21.39 -1.78 3.18
N HIS A 182 -20.75 -0.72 2.70
CA HIS A 182 -20.96 -0.19 1.36
C HIS A 182 -19.70 -0.33 0.53
N ALA A 183 -19.79 -1.09 -0.56
CA ALA A 183 -18.75 -1.35 -1.55
C ALA A 183 -17.51 -2.12 -1.05
N LEU A 184 -17.33 -3.33 -1.58
CA LEU A 184 -16.05 -4.04 -1.59
C LEU A 184 -15.62 -4.29 -3.05
N PRO A 185 -14.32 -4.54 -3.30
CA PRO A 185 -13.90 -5.00 -4.61
C PRO A 185 -14.69 -6.26 -4.97
N LEU A 186 -15.32 -6.22 -6.15
CA LEU A 186 -15.83 -7.39 -6.85
C LEU A 186 -14.95 -8.60 -6.56
N MET A 187 -15.55 -9.73 -6.16
CA MET A 187 -14.82 -10.99 -6.22
C MET A 187 -14.24 -11.07 -7.63
N LYS A 188 -12.91 -11.15 -7.72
CA LYS A 188 -12.28 -11.41 -9.01
C LYS A 188 -12.81 -12.76 -9.44
N LEU A 189 -13.59 -12.76 -10.52
CA LEU A 189 -13.90 -14.00 -11.21
C LEU A 189 -12.57 -14.73 -11.40
N PRO A 190 -12.52 -16.05 -11.12
CA PRO A 190 -11.36 -16.86 -11.44
C PRO A 190 -10.87 -16.45 -12.83
N VAL A 191 -9.59 -16.10 -12.93
CA VAL A 191 -9.03 -15.76 -14.23
C VAL A 191 -9.18 -17.01 -15.08
N ILE A 192 -10.07 -16.94 -16.07
CA ILE A 192 -10.21 -18.00 -17.07
C ILE A 192 -8.90 -17.97 -17.86
N GLY A 193 -7.95 -18.78 -17.40
CA GLY A 193 -6.59 -18.77 -17.94
C GLY A 193 -6.63 -19.00 -19.44
N THR A 194 -5.88 -18.18 -20.19
CA THR A 194 -5.79 -18.24 -21.66
C THR A 194 -5.39 -19.63 -22.15
N ASP A 195 -4.70 -20.42 -21.33
CA ASP A 195 -4.35 -21.82 -21.59
C ASP A 195 -5.57 -22.70 -21.87
N ALA A 196 -6.67 -22.52 -21.13
CA ALA A 196 -7.90 -23.30 -21.30
C ALA A 196 -8.60 -22.96 -22.63
N LEU A 197 -8.34 -21.78 -23.17
CA LEU A 197 -8.89 -21.29 -24.45
C LEU A 197 -7.84 -21.31 -25.56
N PHE A 198 -6.63 -21.81 -25.30
CA PHE A 198 -5.47 -21.63 -26.18
C PHE A 198 -5.68 -22.30 -27.55
N SER A 199 -6.26 -23.51 -27.56
CA SER A 199 -6.65 -24.20 -28.78
C SER A 199 -7.65 -23.41 -29.60
N SER A 200 -8.64 -22.80 -28.94
CA SER A 200 -9.70 -22.03 -29.58
C SER A 200 -9.21 -20.67 -30.08
N PHE A 201 -8.28 -20.02 -29.36
CA PHE A 201 -7.56 -18.85 -29.87
C PHE A 201 -6.71 -19.18 -31.10
N ARG A 202 -6.01 -20.32 -31.11
CA ARG A 202 -5.27 -20.79 -32.29
C ARG A 202 -6.18 -21.08 -33.48
N ALA A 203 -7.37 -21.65 -33.25
CA ALA A 203 -8.35 -21.90 -34.30
C ALA A 203 -8.82 -20.59 -34.96
N VAL A 204 -9.10 -19.55 -34.16
CA VAL A 204 -9.45 -18.21 -34.68
C VAL A 204 -8.29 -17.59 -35.47
N GLN A 205 -7.05 -17.69 -34.96
CA GLN A 205 -5.86 -17.15 -35.64
C GLN A 205 -5.54 -17.85 -36.97
N ASN A 206 -5.87 -19.14 -37.08
CA ASN A 206 -5.55 -19.95 -38.26
C ASN A 206 -6.67 -20.00 -39.31
N ALA A 207 -7.84 -19.39 -39.04
CA ALA A 207 -8.97 -19.38 -39.96
C ALA A 207 -8.64 -18.58 -41.24
N ALA A 208 -8.94 -19.15 -42.41
CA ALA A 208 -8.49 -18.61 -43.70
C ALA A 208 -9.51 -17.68 -44.38
N GLY A 209 -10.72 -17.52 -43.82
CA GLY A 209 -11.77 -16.66 -44.37
C GLY A 209 -12.92 -16.35 -43.40
N GLY A 210 -13.78 -15.39 -43.76
CA GLY A 210 -14.81 -14.83 -42.87
C GLY A 210 -15.76 -15.86 -42.24
N THR A 211 -16.19 -16.86 -43.01
CA THR A 211 -17.07 -17.94 -42.51
C THR A 211 -16.37 -18.87 -41.52
N GLU A 212 -15.11 -19.22 -41.77
CA GLU A 212 -14.30 -20.04 -40.84
C GLU A 212 -13.98 -19.27 -39.56
N THR A 213 -13.69 -17.97 -39.68
CA THR A 213 -13.48 -17.09 -38.52
C THR A 213 -14.74 -16.96 -37.68
N GLU A 214 -15.92 -16.81 -38.28
CA GLU A 214 -17.20 -16.80 -37.54
C GLU A 214 -17.46 -18.12 -36.80
N GLN A 215 -17.18 -19.25 -37.43
CA GLN A 215 -17.30 -20.56 -36.80
C GLN A 215 -16.36 -20.70 -35.60
N ALA A 216 -15.08 -20.36 -35.77
CA ALA A 216 -14.08 -20.42 -34.71
C ALA A 216 -14.39 -19.44 -33.56
N LEU A 217 -14.88 -18.23 -33.86
CA LEU A 217 -15.34 -17.26 -32.85
C LEU A 217 -16.58 -17.75 -32.09
N SER A 218 -17.51 -18.41 -32.77
CA SER A 218 -18.69 -19.01 -32.14
C SER A 218 -18.29 -20.16 -31.18
N GLU A 219 -17.34 -21.01 -31.58
CA GLU A 219 -16.80 -22.07 -30.72
C GLU A 219 -16.05 -21.51 -29.50
N LEU A 220 -15.16 -20.54 -29.72
CA LEU A 220 -14.49 -19.80 -28.64
C LEU A 220 -15.50 -19.18 -27.68
N GLY A 221 -16.57 -18.55 -28.22
CA GLY A 221 -17.63 -17.95 -27.43
C GLY A 221 -18.41 -18.97 -26.59
N LYS A 222 -18.67 -20.18 -27.11
CA LYS A 222 -19.31 -21.27 -26.35
C LYS A 222 -18.41 -21.77 -25.22
N GLU A 223 -17.13 -21.98 -25.51
CA GLU A 223 -16.16 -22.47 -24.52
C GLU A 223 -15.91 -21.44 -23.41
N TYR A 224 -15.75 -20.17 -23.77
CA TYR A 224 -15.65 -19.08 -22.81
C TYR A 224 -16.91 -18.98 -21.93
N LYS A 225 -18.11 -19.03 -22.52
CA LYS A 225 -19.37 -19.03 -21.76
C LYS A 225 -19.46 -20.20 -20.80
N LYS A 226 -19.04 -21.40 -21.21
CA LYS A 226 -19.01 -22.59 -20.35
C LYS A 226 -18.07 -22.37 -19.17
N LEU A 227 -16.82 -21.96 -19.42
CA LEU A 227 -15.84 -21.69 -18.36
C LEU A 227 -16.29 -20.58 -17.41
N LEU A 228 -16.95 -19.55 -17.94
CA LEU A 228 -17.54 -18.47 -17.15
C LEU A 228 -18.70 -18.98 -16.30
N ALA A 229 -19.60 -19.79 -16.85
CA ALA A 229 -20.72 -20.37 -16.11
C ALA A 229 -20.23 -21.31 -15.00
N GLU A 230 -19.21 -22.14 -15.25
CA GLU A 230 -18.55 -22.98 -14.24
C GLU A 230 -17.89 -22.13 -13.14
N SER A 231 -17.20 -21.05 -13.53
CA SER A 231 -16.56 -20.12 -12.58
C SER A 231 -17.59 -19.41 -11.71
N VAL A 232 -18.68 -18.93 -12.29
CA VAL A 232 -19.79 -18.29 -11.56
C VAL A 232 -20.49 -19.30 -10.65
N ALA A 233 -20.80 -20.50 -11.13
CA ALA A 233 -21.44 -21.54 -10.34
C ALA A 233 -20.61 -21.91 -9.10
N THR A 234 -19.29 -22.03 -9.26
CA THR A 234 -18.36 -22.30 -8.15
C THR A 234 -18.35 -21.17 -7.11
N LEU A 235 -18.45 -19.91 -7.54
CA LEU A 235 -18.49 -18.77 -6.63
C LEU A 235 -19.85 -18.60 -5.93
N SER A 236 -20.92 -19.09 -6.54
CA SER A 236 -22.29 -18.99 -6.02
C SER A 236 -22.73 -20.21 -5.20
N ASP A 237 -21.91 -21.27 -5.12
CA ASP A 237 -22.20 -22.47 -4.32
C ASP A 237 -21.76 -22.25 -2.85
N PRO A 238 -22.70 -22.11 -1.89
CA PRO A 238 -22.36 -21.94 -0.48
C PRO A 238 -21.56 -23.11 0.09
N ALA A 239 -21.69 -24.32 -0.48
CA ALA A 239 -20.94 -25.50 -0.05
C ALA A 239 -19.48 -25.51 -0.57
N ALA A 240 -19.17 -24.69 -1.58
CA ALA A 240 -17.82 -24.50 -2.09
C ALA A 240 -17.04 -23.41 -1.35
N CYS A 241 -17.73 -22.55 -0.58
CA CYS A 241 -17.10 -21.49 0.21
C CYS A 241 -16.57 -22.00 1.54
N LYS A 242 -15.25 -21.91 1.74
CA LYS A 242 -14.62 -22.17 3.05
C LYS A 242 -15.17 -21.18 4.11
N PRO A 243 -15.54 -21.65 5.32
CA PRO A 243 -16.15 -20.80 6.33
C PRO A 243 -15.15 -19.90 7.05
N ILE A 244 -15.65 -18.85 7.69
CA ILE A 244 -15.01 -18.14 8.80
C ILE A 244 -15.36 -18.90 10.09
N ALA A 245 -14.36 -19.29 10.87
CA ALA A 245 -14.57 -19.94 12.15
C ALA A 245 -14.16 -19.00 13.30
N LEU A 246 -15.11 -18.62 14.15
CA LEU A 246 -14.82 -17.92 15.41
C LEU A 246 -14.43 -18.96 16.46
N VAL A 247 -13.20 -18.88 16.97
CA VAL A 247 -12.63 -19.89 17.86
C VAL A 247 -12.51 -19.37 19.28
N CYS A 248 -12.94 -20.17 20.26
CA CYS A 248 -12.77 -19.90 21.69
C CYS A 248 -12.79 -21.17 22.54
N ASN A 249 -12.43 -21.05 23.82
CA ASN A 249 -12.47 -22.17 24.76
C ASN A 249 -13.82 -22.24 25.49
N GLN A 250 -14.44 -23.42 25.54
CA GLN A 250 -15.60 -23.71 26.40
C GLN A 250 -16.76 -22.70 26.29
N PHE A 251 -17.17 -22.38 25.07
CA PHE A 251 -18.25 -21.43 24.76
C PHE A 251 -19.52 -21.70 25.59
N GLY A 252 -20.00 -22.94 25.62
CA GLY A 252 -21.27 -23.29 26.28
C GLY A 252 -21.24 -23.19 27.80
N ALA A 253 -20.07 -23.34 28.44
CA ALA A 253 -19.94 -23.26 29.89
C ALA A 253 -19.90 -21.81 30.40
N ALA A 254 -19.43 -20.88 29.56
CA ALA A 254 -19.18 -19.49 29.91
C ALA A 254 -20.11 -18.47 29.21
N GLU A 255 -21.03 -18.94 28.37
CA GLU A 255 -22.02 -18.11 27.67
C GLU A 255 -22.88 -17.29 28.66
N GLY A 256 -22.97 -15.98 28.44
CA GLY A 256 -23.76 -15.08 29.27
C GLY A 256 -23.12 -14.72 30.62
N MET A 257 -21.92 -15.23 30.93
CA MET A 257 -21.16 -14.89 32.15
C MET A 257 -19.83 -14.21 31.84
N GLU A 258 -19.15 -14.61 30.76
CA GLU A 258 -17.86 -14.07 30.37
C GLU A 258 -17.99 -13.07 29.20
N ALA A 259 -17.34 -11.91 29.36
CA ALA A 259 -17.37 -10.81 28.40
C ALA A 259 -16.92 -11.24 26.99
N ILE A 260 -15.84 -12.02 26.89
CA ILE A 260 -15.29 -12.47 25.60
C ILE A 260 -16.28 -13.38 24.88
N ARG A 261 -16.95 -14.30 25.59
CA ARG A 261 -17.92 -15.22 24.98
C ARG A 261 -19.15 -14.48 24.47
N ASN A 262 -19.58 -13.45 25.18
CA ASN A 262 -20.66 -12.58 24.73
C ASN A 262 -20.25 -11.79 23.47
N GLU A 263 -19.02 -11.29 23.40
CA GLU A 263 -18.49 -10.63 22.19
C GLU A 263 -18.43 -11.59 21.00
N ILE A 264 -18.01 -12.84 21.19
CA ILE A 264 -17.99 -13.85 20.13
C ILE A 264 -19.37 -14.09 19.55
N TRP A 265 -20.39 -14.18 20.40
CA TRP A 265 -21.76 -14.37 19.94
C TRP A 265 -22.26 -13.18 19.12
N ASP A 266 -22.04 -11.96 19.61
CA ASP A 266 -22.37 -10.73 18.89
C ASP A 266 -21.65 -10.69 17.54
N LEU A 267 -20.35 -11.00 17.54
CA LEU A 267 -19.52 -10.98 16.34
C LEU A 267 -19.95 -12.05 15.33
N TYR A 268 -20.34 -13.24 15.81
CA TYR A 268 -20.93 -14.28 14.98
C TYR A 268 -22.21 -13.78 14.30
N LEU A 269 -23.12 -13.12 15.03
CA LEU A 269 -24.35 -12.56 14.46
C LEU A 269 -24.05 -11.48 13.41
N LEU A 270 -23.09 -10.59 13.70
CA LEU A 270 -22.65 -9.57 12.76
C LEU A 270 -22.08 -10.20 11.47
N LEU A 271 -21.11 -11.10 11.60
CA LEU A 271 -20.47 -11.74 10.45
C LEU A 271 -21.46 -12.61 9.68
N ARG A 272 -22.35 -13.34 10.35
CA ARG A 272 -23.39 -14.13 9.67
C ARG A 272 -24.35 -13.26 8.87
N LYS A 273 -24.67 -12.06 9.36
CA LYS A 273 -25.53 -11.09 8.65
C LYS A 273 -24.79 -10.39 7.51
N ALA A 274 -23.52 -10.09 7.70
CA ALA A 274 -22.81 -9.08 6.91
C ALA A 274 -21.65 -9.63 6.08
N SER A 275 -21.07 -10.79 6.40
CA SER A 275 -19.98 -11.39 5.64
C SER A 275 -20.49 -12.12 4.39
N ARG A 276 -19.67 -12.15 3.35
CA ARG A 276 -19.92 -12.97 2.16
C ARG A 276 -19.62 -14.47 2.38
N TYR A 277 -18.91 -14.82 3.45
CA TYR A 277 -18.51 -16.20 3.77
C TYR A 277 -19.48 -16.84 4.78
N PRO A 278 -19.67 -18.17 4.76
CA PRO A 278 -20.35 -18.87 5.84
C PRO A 278 -19.61 -18.67 7.16
N VAL A 279 -20.32 -18.64 8.28
CA VAL A 279 -19.73 -18.36 9.60
C VAL A 279 -20.17 -19.40 10.60
N CYS A 280 -19.24 -19.92 11.39
CA CYS A 280 -19.53 -20.83 12.51
C CYS A 280 -18.72 -20.45 13.76
N ILE A 281 -19.14 -20.97 14.91
CA ILE A 281 -18.37 -20.90 16.16
C ILE A 281 -17.75 -22.27 16.40
N VAL A 282 -16.47 -22.28 16.78
CA VAL A 282 -15.73 -23.46 17.23
C VAL A 282 -15.38 -23.26 18.71
N SER A 283 -16.02 -24.05 19.55
CA SER A 283 -15.72 -24.15 20.97
C SER A 283 -14.73 -25.28 21.20
N ILE A 284 -13.55 -24.95 21.72
CA ILE A 284 -12.53 -25.92 22.13
C ILE A 284 -12.93 -26.43 23.51
N GLU A 285 -13.22 -27.72 23.58
CA GLU A 285 -13.62 -28.43 24.79
C GLU A 285 -12.45 -29.25 25.37
N PRO A 286 -12.48 -29.59 26.68
CA PRO A 286 -11.47 -30.46 27.28
C PRO A 286 -11.32 -31.78 26.50
N ALA A 287 -10.09 -32.27 26.41
CA ALA A 287 -9.78 -33.53 25.75
C ALA A 287 -10.62 -34.69 26.30
N GLY A 288 -11.07 -35.58 25.42
CA GLY A 288 -11.92 -36.74 25.78
C GLY A 288 -13.40 -36.44 25.99
N THR A 289 -13.86 -35.21 25.76
CA THR A 289 -15.30 -34.91 25.61
C THR A 289 -15.83 -35.45 24.27
N GLU A 290 -17.15 -35.65 24.15
CA GLU A 290 -17.76 -36.06 22.88
C GLU A 290 -17.98 -34.85 21.97
N PRO A 291 -17.51 -34.88 20.70
CA PRO A 291 -17.79 -33.81 19.76
C PRO A 291 -19.30 -33.61 19.58
N ALA A 292 -19.76 -32.37 19.62
CA ALA A 292 -21.16 -32.03 19.46
C ALA A 292 -21.36 -30.85 18.51
N ARG A 293 -22.55 -30.76 17.90
CA ARG A 293 -22.94 -29.62 17.07
C ARG A 293 -24.34 -29.16 17.45
N ARG A 294 -24.49 -27.85 17.69
CA ARG A 294 -25.78 -27.20 17.96
C ARG A 294 -25.93 -26.00 17.04
N GLY A 295 -26.71 -26.14 15.97
CA GLY A 295 -26.78 -25.13 14.91
C GLY A 295 -25.41 -24.90 14.27
N ASP A 296 -24.94 -23.66 14.30
CA ASP A 296 -23.64 -23.24 13.76
C ASP A 296 -22.51 -23.26 14.81
N VAL A 297 -22.77 -23.81 16.00
CA VAL A 297 -21.77 -23.97 17.06
C VAL A 297 -21.25 -25.41 17.06
N HIS A 298 -19.94 -25.55 16.90
CA HIS A 298 -19.21 -26.81 16.89
C HIS A 298 -18.42 -26.93 18.20
N TYR A 299 -18.74 -27.92 19.01
CA TYR A 299 -18.05 -28.24 20.26
C TYR A 299 -17.05 -29.35 19.99
N ILE A 300 -15.77 -29.00 19.98
CA ILE A 300 -14.68 -29.86 19.49
C ILE A 300 -13.69 -30.10 20.63
N PRO A 301 -13.48 -31.36 21.04
CA PRO A 301 -12.44 -31.71 22.01
C PRO A 301 -11.06 -31.32 21.48
N GLU A 302 -10.17 -30.87 22.37
CA GLU A 302 -8.83 -30.40 22.00
C GLU A 302 -8.04 -31.43 21.17
N ASP A 303 -8.15 -32.72 21.48
CA ASP A 303 -7.50 -33.84 20.80
C ASP A 303 -8.10 -34.18 19.41
N ARG A 304 -9.28 -33.63 19.09
CA ARG A 304 -9.96 -33.80 17.79
C ARG A 304 -9.91 -32.55 16.92
N LEU A 305 -9.26 -31.48 17.38
CA LEU A 305 -9.21 -30.20 16.69
C LEU A 305 -8.50 -30.29 15.32
N SER A 306 -7.43 -31.08 15.22
CA SER A 306 -6.70 -31.30 13.97
C SER A 306 -7.56 -31.97 12.89
N ASP A 307 -8.37 -32.96 13.27
CA ASP A 307 -9.32 -33.63 12.38
C ASP A 307 -10.37 -32.64 11.86
N TRP A 308 -10.93 -31.83 12.77
CA TRP A 308 -11.91 -30.82 12.43
C TRP A 308 -11.34 -29.79 11.45
N MET A 309 -10.13 -29.30 11.70
CA MET A 309 -9.43 -28.35 10.83
C MET A 309 -9.19 -28.94 9.43
N THR A 310 -8.90 -30.23 9.33
CA THR A 310 -8.69 -30.92 8.05
C THR A 310 -10.01 -31.13 7.31
N GLN A 311 -11.09 -31.45 8.03
CA GLN A 311 -12.40 -31.70 7.45
C GLN A 311 -13.07 -30.42 6.93
N TYR A 312 -13.04 -29.34 7.72
CA TYR A 312 -13.79 -28.11 7.43
C TYR A 312 -12.97 -27.04 6.71
N ASP A 313 -11.64 -27.12 6.80
CA ASP A 313 -10.67 -26.27 6.12
C ASP A 313 -11.09 -24.78 6.02
N PRO A 314 -11.26 -24.09 7.16
CA PRO A 314 -11.77 -22.73 7.20
C PRO A 314 -10.87 -21.75 6.43
N ALA A 315 -11.49 -20.76 5.77
CA ALA A 315 -10.79 -19.70 5.04
C ALA A 315 -10.08 -18.73 6.00
N LEU A 316 -10.65 -18.56 7.19
CA LEU A 316 -10.11 -17.71 8.25
C LEU A 316 -10.53 -18.24 9.62
N LEU A 317 -9.57 -18.29 10.54
CA LEU A 317 -9.82 -18.43 11.97
C LEU A 317 -9.87 -17.04 12.62
N ILE A 318 -10.87 -16.77 13.43
CA ILE A 318 -10.97 -15.55 14.23
C ILE A 318 -10.94 -15.94 15.70
N PHE A 319 -9.85 -15.60 16.38
CA PHE A 319 -9.70 -15.83 17.81
C PHE A 319 -10.13 -14.58 18.56
N CYS A 320 -11.08 -14.70 19.48
CA CYS A 320 -11.41 -13.62 20.42
C CYS A 320 -10.97 -14.09 21.81
N GLU A 321 -9.86 -13.55 22.29
CA GLU A 321 -9.26 -13.96 23.57
C GLU A 321 -8.52 -12.78 24.22
N SER A 322 -8.10 -12.92 25.48
CA SER A 322 -7.30 -11.87 26.14
C SER A 322 -5.87 -11.81 25.61
N THR A 323 -5.27 -12.97 25.32
CA THR A 323 -3.88 -13.13 24.88
C THR A 323 -3.79 -14.15 23.74
N THR A 324 -2.60 -14.34 23.18
CA THR A 324 -2.36 -15.28 22.07
C THR A 324 -2.30 -16.76 22.49
N ALA A 325 -2.55 -17.09 23.76
CA ALA A 325 -2.35 -18.44 24.30
C ALA A 325 -3.15 -19.54 23.58
N ILE A 326 -4.35 -19.20 23.09
CA ILE A 326 -5.25 -20.12 22.39
C ILE A 326 -4.64 -20.73 21.12
N LEU A 327 -3.66 -20.08 20.50
CA LEU A 327 -2.97 -20.62 19.32
C LEU A 327 -2.20 -21.92 19.60
N THR A 328 -1.90 -22.19 20.87
CA THR A 328 -1.15 -23.39 21.27
C THR A 328 -2.04 -24.60 21.56
N ALA A 329 -3.37 -24.43 21.55
CA ALA A 329 -4.32 -25.51 21.74
C ALA A 329 -4.24 -26.55 20.60
N GLY A 330 -4.58 -27.81 20.92
CA GLY A 330 -4.66 -28.89 19.94
C GLY A 330 -3.33 -29.12 19.20
N GLU A 331 -2.22 -29.17 19.95
CA GLU A 331 -0.86 -29.39 19.44
C GLU A 331 -0.40 -28.37 18.38
N ASN A 332 -0.84 -27.11 18.51
CA ASN A 332 -0.54 -26.02 17.56
C ASN A 332 -1.11 -26.23 16.15
N CYS A 333 -2.14 -27.07 15.98
CA CYS A 333 -2.74 -27.33 14.66
C CYS A 333 -3.34 -26.08 13.97
N MET A 334 -3.60 -25.02 14.74
CA MET A 334 -4.11 -23.74 14.26
C MET A 334 -3.01 -22.72 13.94
N LEU A 335 -1.76 -22.97 14.34
CA LEU A 335 -0.68 -21.97 14.30
C LEU A 335 -0.36 -21.50 12.87
N LEU A 336 -0.37 -22.41 11.89
CA LEU A 336 -0.04 -22.12 10.50
C LEU A 336 -1.27 -21.75 9.63
N ARG A 337 -2.43 -21.53 10.26
CA ARG A 337 -3.66 -21.21 9.56
C ARG A 337 -3.81 -19.70 9.40
N ASN A 338 -4.50 -19.29 8.32
CA ASN A 338 -4.87 -17.90 8.13
C ASN A 338 -5.75 -17.47 9.32
N ALA A 339 -5.27 -16.53 10.12
CA ALA A 339 -5.89 -16.20 11.39
C ALA A 339 -5.90 -14.69 11.68
N VAL A 340 -7.00 -14.23 12.27
CA VAL A 340 -7.10 -12.94 12.94
C VAL A 340 -7.21 -13.18 14.44
N LEU A 341 -6.28 -12.62 15.20
CA LEU A 341 -6.30 -12.60 16.65
C LEU A 341 -6.85 -11.26 17.14
N ARG A 342 -8.06 -11.28 17.66
CA ARG A 342 -8.71 -10.14 18.29
C ARG A 342 -8.48 -10.21 19.80
N LEU A 343 -7.47 -9.46 20.24
CA LEU A 343 -6.94 -9.51 21.59
C LEU A 343 -7.58 -8.43 22.47
N SER A 344 -8.31 -8.88 23.49
CA SER A 344 -9.05 -8.01 24.42
C SER A 344 -8.24 -7.61 25.64
N GLY A 345 -7.06 -8.21 25.90
CA GLY A 345 -6.19 -7.86 27.01
C GLY A 345 -5.50 -6.51 26.80
N GLN A 346 -5.29 -5.75 27.87
CA GLN A 346 -4.53 -4.50 27.83
C GLN A 346 -3.03 -4.75 27.65
N ASN A 347 -2.52 -5.86 28.18
CA ASN A 347 -1.23 -6.45 27.81
C ASN A 347 -1.44 -7.77 27.03
N PRO A 348 -1.60 -7.72 25.69
CA PRO A 348 -1.83 -8.93 24.89
C PRO A 348 -0.65 -9.90 24.86
N ALA A 349 0.55 -9.39 25.15
CA ALA A 349 1.80 -10.14 25.15
C ALA A 349 2.11 -10.79 26.51
N GLN A 350 1.20 -10.66 27.48
CA GLN A 350 1.36 -11.24 28.80
C GLN A 350 1.64 -12.75 28.72
N ALA A 351 2.65 -13.19 29.47
CA ALA A 351 3.10 -14.59 29.55
C ALA A 351 3.66 -15.20 28.24
N LEU A 352 3.97 -14.39 27.21
CA LEU A 352 4.68 -14.88 26.03
C LEU A 352 6.18 -15.03 26.29
N GLY A 353 6.65 -16.29 26.30
CA GLY A 353 8.08 -16.59 26.32
C GLY A 353 8.80 -16.22 25.02
N GLY A 354 10.12 -16.01 25.09
CA GLY A 354 10.92 -15.50 23.98
C GLY A 354 10.86 -16.35 22.70
N SER A 355 10.90 -17.68 22.80
CA SER A 355 10.81 -18.55 21.61
C SER A 355 9.44 -18.49 20.93
N LYS A 356 8.36 -18.55 21.71
CA LYS A 356 6.98 -18.40 21.21
C LYS A 356 6.78 -17.04 20.56
N MET A 357 7.29 -15.97 21.17
CA MET A 357 7.25 -14.63 20.61
C MET A 357 7.87 -14.59 19.20
N GLN A 358 9.07 -15.15 19.03
CA GLN A 358 9.75 -15.15 17.72
C GLN A 358 8.97 -15.92 16.65
N GLU A 359 8.29 -17.02 17.01
CA GLU A 359 7.41 -17.76 16.09
C GLU A 359 6.20 -16.92 15.66
N LEU A 360 5.52 -16.28 16.61
CA LEU A 360 4.38 -15.41 16.31
C LEU A 360 4.80 -14.21 15.45
N LEU A 361 5.95 -13.60 15.73
CA LEU A 361 6.51 -12.52 14.92
C LEU A 361 6.76 -13.00 13.49
N HIS A 362 7.35 -14.19 13.30
CA HIS A 362 7.59 -14.76 11.98
C HIS A 362 6.29 -14.97 11.18
N LEU A 363 5.26 -15.52 11.82
CA LEU A 363 3.97 -15.77 11.18
C LEU A 363 3.17 -14.50 10.92
N CYS A 364 3.27 -13.52 11.82
CA CYS A 364 2.76 -12.16 11.62
C CYS A 364 3.43 -11.51 10.41
N ASP A 365 4.75 -11.64 10.32
CA ASP A 365 5.52 -10.93 9.32
C ASP A 365 5.31 -11.48 7.90
N LEU A 366 5.10 -12.79 7.80
CA LEU A 366 4.70 -13.45 6.55
C LEU A 366 3.23 -13.19 6.17
N GLY A 367 2.40 -12.66 7.07
CA GLY A 367 0.97 -12.48 6.80
C GLY A 367 0.14 -13.77 6.91
N VAL A 368 0.61 -14.75 7.70
CA VAL A 368 -0.21 -15.91 8.10
C VAL A 368 -1.17 -15.52 9.22
N GLN A 369 -0.69 -14.68 10.15
CA GLN A 369 -1.44 -14.22 11.31
C GLN A 369 -1.58 -12.70 11.30
N HIS A 370 -2.76 -12.23 11.63
CA HIS A 370 -3.14 -10.83 11.72
C HIS A 370 -3.63 -10.52 13.13
N TYR A 371 -3.38 -9.30 13.61
CA TYR A 371 -3.67 -8.94 15.00
C TYR A 371 -4.55 -7.69 15.07
N CYS A 372 -5.53 -7.74 15.96
CA CYS A 372 -6.36 -6.62 16.38
C CYS A 372 -6.28 -6.47 17.90
N THR A 373 -6.26 -5.24 18.39
CA THR A 373 -6.30 -4.94 19.82
C THR A 373 -7.47 -4.02 20.15
N ALA A 374 -7.98 -4.12 21.37
CA ALA A 374 -9.10 -3.31 21.85
C ALA A 374 -8.68 -1.94 22.44
N SER A 375 -7.41 -1.54 22.30
CA SER A 375 -6.90 -0.20 22.65
C SER A 375 -5.62 0.11 21.86
N GLN A 376 -5.28 1.41 21.81
CA GLN A 376 -4.05 1.90 21.25
C GLN A 376 -2.84 1.50 22.11
N HIS A 377 -2.96 1.57 23.43
CA HIS A 377 -1.92 1.12 24.34
C HIS A 377 -1.55 -0.36 24.14
N ALA A 378 -2.56 -1.24 23.99
CA ALA A 378 -2.33 -2.66 23.71
C ALA A 378 -1.64 -2.88 22.35
N ALA A 379 -1.96 -2.07 21.34
CA ALA A 379 -1.26 -2.10 20.05
C ALA A 379 0.20 -1.65 20.18
N ASP A 380 0.47 -0.62 20.98
CA ASP A 380 1.83 -0.11 21.21
C ASP A 380 2.70 -1.13 21.97
N ILE A 381 2.14 -1.88 22.93
CA ILE A 381 2.82 -2.99 23.59
C ILE A 381 3.23 -4.07 22.57
N MET A 382 2.30 -4.48 21.71
CA MET A 382 2.57 -5.47 20.66
C MET A 382 3.64 -4.97 19.68
N GLU A 383 3.55 -3.72 19.24
CA GLU A 383 4.56 -3.11 18.37
C GLU A 383 5.93 -3.02 19.05
N HIS A 384 6.00 -2.71 20.35
CA HIS A 384 7.22 -2.73 21.14
C HIS A 384 7.88 -4.12 21.17
N HIS A 385 7.07 -5.18 21.20
CA HIS A 385 7.55 -6.56 21.08
C HIS A 385 7.93 -6.98 19.65
N GLY A 386 7.74 -6.10 18.67
CA GLY A 386 8.18 -6.25 17.29
C GLY A 386 7.13 -6.73 16.31
N PHE A 387 5.86 -6.84 16.73
CA PHE A 387 4.77 -7.16 15.81
C PHE A 387 4.57 -6.02 14.81
N ARG A 388 4.07 -6.36 13.62
CA ARG A 388 3.44 -5.35 12.75
C ARG A 388 2.31 -4.72 13.55
N ARG A 389 2.25 -3.37 13.56
CA ARG A 389 1.28 -2.61 14.37
C ARG A 389 -0.13 -3.19 14.20
N PRO A 390 -0.73 -3.76 15.27
CA PRO A 390 -2.08 -4.31 15.20
C PRO A 390 -3.11 -3.26 14.82
N ALA A 391 -4.21 -3.69 14.19
CA ALA A 391 -5.35 -2.82 13.97
C ALA A 391 -6.07 -2.57 15.31
N VAL A 392 -6.30 -1.30 15.67
CA VAL A 392 -7.10 -0.98 16.87
C VAL A 392 -8.57 -1.10 16.50
N MET A 393 -9.26 -2.08 17.09
CA MET A 393 -10.68 -2.37 16.86
C MET A 393 -11.36 -2.66 18.19
N TYR A 394 -12.18 -1.72 18.64
CA TYR A 394 -12.90 -1.83 19.91
C TYR A 394 -13.90 -2.98 19.92
N PRO A 395 -14.26 -3.51 21.11
CA PRO A 395 -15.23 -4.60 21.24
C PRO A 395 -16.52 -4.31 20.49
N TYR A 396 -17.03 -5.29 19.75
CA TYR A 396 -18.32 -5.16 19.08
C TYR A 396 -19.44 -5.42 20.09
N ILE A 397 -20.42 -4.53 20.11
CA ILE A 397 -21.64 -4.69 20.90
C ILE A 397 -22.83 -4.64 19.97
N ASP A 398 -23.68 -5.66 20.03
CA ASP A 398 -24.99 -5.61 19.40
C ASP A 398 -25.87 -4.56 20.11
N LEU A 399 -26.09 -3.43 19.43
CA LEU A 399 -26.90 -2.31 19.93
C LEU A 399 -28.38 -2.66 20.11
N GLN A 400 -28.83 -3.82 19.60
CA GLN A 400 -30.20 -4.32 19.79
C GLN A 400 -30.38 -5.10 21.10
N LYS A 401 -29.32 -5.27 21.90
CA LYS A 401 -29.40 -5.98 23.18
C LYS A 401 -30.42 -5.33 24.13
N PRO A 402 -31.29 -6.12 24.78
CA PRO A 402 -32.28 -5.59 25.72
C PRO A 402 -31.68 -4.76 26.85
N GLN A 403 -30.48 -5.11 27.33
CA GLN A 403 -29.80 -4.39 28.41
C GLN A 403 -29.41 -2.95 28.04
N LEU A 404 -29.23 -2.66 26.74
CA LEU A 404 -28.93 -1.31 26.24
C LEU A 404 -30.18 -0.44 26.06
N SER A 405 -31.37 -1.03 26.17
CA SER A 405 -32.65 -0.33 25.97
C SER A 405 -33.16 0.34 27.25
N ARG A 406 -32.60 0.01 28.42
CA ARG A 406 -33.02 0.62 29.68
C ARG A 406 -32.42 2.02 29.81
N ARG A 407 -33.26 2.96 30.26
CA ARG A 407 -32.79 4.31 30.60
C ARG A 407 -32.14 4.29 31.98
N PRO A 408 -31.03 5.04 32.16
CA PRO A 408 -30.46 5.26 33.47
C PRO A 408 -31.47 6.00 34.35
N ARG A 409 -31.34 5.83 35.67
CA ARG A 409 -32.11 6.60 36.63
C ARG A 409 -31.76 8.08 36.54
N VAL A 410 -32.62 8.94 37.10
CA VAL A 410 -32.31 10.37 37.19
C VAL A 410 -31.13 10.55 38.14
N PHE A 411 -30.07 11.20 37.65
CA PHE A 411 -28.88 11.46 38.43
C PHE A 411 -29.18 12.41 39.61
N ASP A 412 -28.84 11.96 40.82
CA ASP A 412 -28.90 12.77 42.03
C ASP A 412 -27.48 13.04 42.56
N PRO A 413 -26.98 14.28 42.49
CA PRO A 413 -25.63 14.60 42.94
C PRO A 413 -25.43 14.43 44.45
N GLN A 414 -26.50 14.29 45.24
CA GLN A 414 -26.43 14.02 46.68
C GLN A 414 -26.38 12.52 47.02
N HIS A 415 -26.75 11.65 46.08
CA HIS A 415 -26.87 10.19 46.29
C HIS A 415 -26.24 9.41 45.14
N ILE A 416 -24.93 9.55 44.98
CA ILE A 416 -24.18 8.91 43.89
C ILE A 416 -23.98 7.42 44.21
N THR A 417 -24.35 6.55 43.27
CA THR A 417 -24.10 5.11 43.32
C THR A 417 -23.05 4.69 42.28
N VAL A 418 -21.97 4.10 42.75
CA VAL A 418 -20.81 3.68 41.96
C VAL A 418 -20.88 2.17 41.72
N GLY A 419 -20.95 1.75 40.46
CA GLY A 419 -20.96 0.35 40.07
C GLY A 419 -19.56 -0.21 39.80
N PHE A 420 -19.29 -1.43 40.26
CA PHE A 420 -18.10 -2.19 39.87
C PHE A 420 -18.51 -3.58 39.36
N ALA A 421 -18.05 -3.94 38.17
CA ALA A 421 -18.40 -5.21 37.51
C ALA A 421 -17.18 -5.83 36.82
N SER A 422 -16.09 -6.01 37.56
CA SER A 422 -14.82 -6.52 37.03
C SER A 422 -14.03 -7.31 38.06
N SER A 423 -14.72 -8.18 38.82
CA SER A 423 -14.06 -9.02 39.84
C SER A 423 -12.94 -9.91 39.25
N PRO A 424 -11.88 -10.23 40.02
CA PRO A 424 -10.82 -11.13 39.60
C PRO A 424 -11.34 -12.53 39.23
N MET A 425 -10.65 -13.23 38.32
CA MET A 425 -10.89 -14.67 38.06
C MET A 425 -9.95 -15.58 38.85
N GLY A 426 -8.83 -15.05 39.32
CA GLY A 426 -7.85 -15.74 40.13
C GLY A 426 -7.18 -14.76 41.09
N PRO A 427 -6.63 -15.23 42.23
CA PRO A 427 -6.02 -14.37 43.24
C PRO A 427 -4.93 -13.44 42.67
N GLU A 428 -4.15 -13.93 41.71
CA GLU A 428 -3.06 -13.20 41.05
C GLU A 428 -3.52 -11.96 40.28
N GLN A 429 -4.82 -11.86 39.96
CA GLN A 429 -5.37 -10.72 39.22
C GLN A 429 -5.83 -9.60 40.15
N SER A 430 -5.93 -9.84 41.47
CA SER A 430 -6.57 -8.91 42.42
C SER A 430 -5.90 -7.55 42.46
N ASP A 431 -4.57 -7.53 42.48
CA ASP A 431 -3.79 -6.29 42.51
C ASP A 431 -3.93 -5.53 41.19
N SER A 432 -3.70 -6.19 40.05
CA SER A 432 -3.82 -5.56 38.73
C SER A 432 -5.24 -5.07 38.44
N ARG A 433 -6.28 -5.76 38.92
CA ARG A 433 -7.68 -5.34 38.83
C ARG A 433 -8.02 -4.15 39.73
N GLY A 434 -7.09 -3.72 40.59
CA GLY A 434 -7.25 -2.56 41.46
C GLY A 434 -8.14 -2.81 42.68
N ILE A 435 -8.25 -4.05 43.14
CA ILE A 435 -9.06 -4.38 44.32
C ILE A 435 -8.60 -3.63 45.58
N PRO A 436 -7.28 -3.51 45.87
CA PRO A 436 -6.84 -2.69 47.00
C PRO A 436 -7.26 -1.22 46.90
N ALA A 437 -7.19 -0.63 45.70
CA ALA A 437 -7.65 0.74 45.47
C ALA A 437 -9.17 0.87 45.63
N LEU A 438 -9.95 -0.12 45.18
CA LEU A 438 -11.40 -0.17 45.38
C LEU A 438 -11.76 -0.19 46.87
N CYS A 439 -11.12 -1.05 47.68
CA CYS A 439 -11.35 -1.10 49.13
C CYS A 439 -11.09 0.25 49.80
N GLU A 440 -9.97 0.88 49.46
CA GLU A 440 -9.59 2.20 49.98
C GLU A 440 -10.58 3.30 49.55
N VAL A 441 -11.06 3.28 48.30
CA VAL A 441 -12.09 4.22 47.80
C VAL A 441 -13.41 4.04 48.55
N VAL A 442 -13.88 2.80 48.73
CA VAL A 442 -15.11 2.49 49.48
C VAL A 442 -15.02 3.01 50.92
N ARG A 443 -13.89 2.73 51.59
CA ARG A 443 -13.62 3.10 52.98
C ARG A 443 -13.54 4.62 53.19
N THR A 444 -12.96 5.35 52.23
CA THR A 444 -12.70 6.80 52.36
C THR A 444 -13.86 7.67 51.87
N ASN A 445 -14.90 7.08 51.28
CA ASN A 445 -16.05 7.81 50.74
C ASN A 445 -17.39 7.26 51.29
N PRO A 446 -17.67 7.42 52.60
CA PRO A 446 -18.84 6.83 53.25
C PRO A 446 -20.19 7.40 52.76
N ASP A 447 -20.17 8.54 52.07
CA ASP A 447 -21.33 9.20 51.47
C ASP A 447 -21.64 8.75 50.04
N LEU A 448 -20.74 7.99 49.40
CA LEU A 448 -21.01 7.33 48.13
C LEU A 448 -21.51 5.90 48.39
N HIS A 449 -22.51 5.46 47.62
CA HIS A 449 -22.96 4.07 47.66
C HIS A 449 -22.23 3.24 46.60
N PHE A 450 -21.84 2.02 46.92
CA PHE A 450 -21.13 1.13 45.99
C PHE A 450 -21.97 -0.12 45.74
N LEU A 451 -22.09 -0.49 44.46
CA LEU A 451 -22.71 -1.75 44.03
C LEU A 451 -21.65 -2.60 43.32
N VAL A 452 -21.20 -3.66 43.99
CA VAL A 452 -20.11 -4.52 43.56
C VAL A 452 -20.66 -5.85 43.08
N LEU A 453 -20.46 -6.15 41.80
CA LEU A 453 -20.74 -7.47 41.24
C LEU A 453 -19.49 -8.35 41.38
N TRP A 454 -19.67 -9.51 42.02
CA TRP A 454 -18.61 -10.49 42.25
C TRP A 454 -18.97 -11.83 41.63
N ARG A 455 -18.13 -12.36 40.73
CA ARG A 455 -18.51 -13.57 39.97
C ARG A 455 -18.51 -14.85 40.80
N ASP A 456 -17.37 -15.14 41.44
CA ASP A 456 -17.15 -16.40 42.14
C ASP A 456 -16.36 -16.13 43.43
N ALA A 457 -17.07 -16.14 44.56
CA ALA A 457 -16.48 -15.92 45.87
C ALA A 457 -15.73 -17.15 46.41
N ASP A 458 -15.96 -18.33 45.84
CA ASP A 458 -15.24 -19.56 46.22
C ASP A 458 -13.85 -19.57 45.55
N ALA A 459 -13.76 -19.08 44.31
CA ALA A 459 -12.49 -18.96 43.59
C ALA A 459 -11.61 -17.81 44.12
N VAL A 460 -12.20 -16.63 44.33
CA VAL A 460 -11.51 -15.47 44.91
C VAL A 460 -12.40 -14.84 45.98
N PRO A 461 -12.03 -14.96 47.27
CA PRO A 461 -12.80 -14.37 48.35
C PRO A 461 -12.99 -12.86 48.19
N VAL A 462 -14.19 -12.40 48.53
CA VAL A 462 -14.47 -10.96 48.61
C VAL A 462 -13.69 -10.37 49.78
N PRO A 463 -12.96 -9.26 49.62
CA PRO A 463 -12.25 -8.61 50.73
C PRO A 463 -13.18 -8.21 51.88
N ASP A 464 -12.72 -8.38 53.11
CA ASP A 464 -13.45 -8.00 54.33
C ASP A 464 -13.79 -6.50 54.35
N ASP A 465 -12.92 -5.65 53.80
CA ASP A 465 -13.15 -4.20 53.70
C ASP A 465 -14.39 -3.87 52.87
N LEU A 466 -14.70 -4.66 51.84
CA LEU A 466 -15.91 -4.47 51.04
C LEU A 466 -17.14 -5.05 51.75
N THR A 467 -16.99 -6.24 52.34
CA THR A 467 -18.10 -6.97 52.99
C THR A 467 -18.60 -6.25 54.24
N ASN A 468 -17.71 -5.60 54.98
CA ASN A 468 -18.02 -4.91 56.23
C ASN A 468 -18.39 -3.42 56.04
N ALA A 469 -18.26 -2.88 54.82
CA ALA A 469 -18.55 -1.48 54.54
C ALA A 469 -20.07 -1.23 54.48
N PRO A 470 -20.62 -0.31 55.29
CA PRO A 470 -22.07 -0.06 55.35
C PRO A 470 -22.63 0.63 54.10
N ASN A 471 -21.76 1.20 53.27
CA ASN A 471 -22.07 1.88 52.01
C ASN A 471 -21.76 1.01 50.78
N CYS A 472 -21.55 -0.30 50.96
CA CYS A 472 -21.21 -1.24 49.89
C CYS A 472 -22.20 -2.41 49.86
N GLU A 473 -22.83 -2.64 48.71
CA GLU A 473 -23.65 -3.80 48.43
C GLU A 473 -22.91 -4.74 47.49
N ILE A 474 -22.85 -6.03 47.83
CA ILE A 474 -22.15 -7.06 47.05
C ILE A 474 -23.14 -8.08 46.53
N ARG A 475 -23.15 -8.29 45.20
CA ARG A 475 -23.97 -9.30 44.54
C ARG A 475 -23.07 -10.38 43.95
N ILE A 476 -23.26 -11.62 44.41
CA ILE A 476 -22.41 -12.76 44.02
C ILE A 476 -23.11 -13.58 42.92
N GLY A 477 -22.34 -13.98 41.91
CA GLY A 477 -22.78 -14.87 40.83
C GLY A 477 -23.30 -14.13 39.59
N ARG A 478 -24.14 -14.83 38.83
CA ARG A 478 -24.73 -14.29 37.59
C ARG A 478 -25.65 -13.11 37.92
N SER A 479 -25.39 -11.97 37.29
CA SER A 479 -26.11 -10.72 37.53
C SER A 479 -26.91 -10.29 36.30
N ASP A 480 -28.08 -9.67 36.53
CA ASP A 480 -28.82 -8.96 35.48
C ASP A 480 -28.15 -7.60 35.24
N MET A 481 -27.37 -7.50 34.16
CA MET A 481 -26.67 -6.28 33.80
C MET A 481 -27.61 -5.12 33.53
N ALA A 482 -28.81 -5.36 32.99
CA ALA A 482 -29.80 -4.32 32.75
C ALA A 482 -30.33 -3.73 34.07
N ALA A 483 -30.54 -4.57 35.08
CA ALA A 483 -30.87 -4.13 36.43
C ALA A 483 -29.71 -3.34 37.05
N PHE A 484 -28.49 -3.88 37.00
CA PHE A 484 -27.29 -3.22 37.49
C PHE A 484 -27.12 -1.80 36.93
N TYR A 485 -27.22 -1.63 35.60
CA TYR A 485 -27.13 -0.31 34.97
C TYR A 485 -28.23 0.66 35.41
N SER A 486 -29.44 0.17 35.70
CA SER A 486 -30.51 1.06 36.19
C SER A 486 -30.32 1.54 37.63
N GLU A 487 -29.39 0.97 38.38
CA GLU A 487 -29.19 1.25 39.80
C GLU A 487 -27.95 2.12 40.10
N ILE A 488 -27.08 2.30 39.12
CA ILE A 488 -25.81 3.03 39.28
C ILE A 488 -25.83 4.35 38.51
N ASP A 489 -25.00 5.29 38.94
CA ASP A 489 -24.78 6.57 38.27
C ASP A 489 -23.47 6.60 37.47
N CYS A 490 -22.48 5.80 37.85
CA CYS A 490 -21.24 5.62 37.09
C CYS A 490 -20.67 4.21 37.25
N VAL A 491 -19.88 3.76 36.25
CA VAL A 491 -19.10 2.52 36.32
C VAL A 491 -17.66 2.84 36.70
N LEU A 492 -17.11 2.20 37.73
CA LEU A 492 -15.72 2.36 38.18
C LEU A 492 -14.83 1.25 37.61
N ILE A 493 -13.72 1.63 36.97
CA ILE A 493 -12.68 0.75 36.43
C ILE A 493 -11.34 1.09 37.11
N PRO A 494 -11.01 0.47 38.26
CA PRO A 494 -9.90 0.89 39.11
C PRO A 494 -8.56 0.22 38.77
N PHE A 495 -8.36 -0.28 37.55
CA PHE A 495 -7.19 -1.11 37.19
C PHE A 495 -5.86 -0.46 37.58
N ALA A 496 -4.99 -1.22 38.25
CA ALA A 496 -3.71 -0.72 38.75
C ALA A 496 -2.65 -0.66 37.64
N ASP A 497 -2.64 -1.64 36.75
CA ASP A 497 -1.67 -1.84 35.67
C ASP A 497 -2.31 -2.52 34.42
N GLU A 498 -1.52 -2.75 33.37
CA GLU A 498 -1.98 -3.34 32.10
C GLU A 498 -2.21 -4.87 32.12
N ASN A 499 -1.75 -5.58 33.14
CA ASN A 499 -1.78 -7.04 33.20
C ASN A 499 -3.13 -7.57 33.70
N TYR A 500 -3.53 -8.76 33.25
CA TYR A 500 -4.76 -9.44 33.68
C TYR A 500 -6.07 -8.64 33.48
N ASN A 501 -6.01 -7.56 32.71
CA ASN A 501 -7.08 -6.60 32.52
C ASN A 501 -7.52 -6.57 31.06
N HIS A 502 -8.82 -6.34 30.84
CA HIS A 502 -9.30 -6.03 29.50
C HIS A 502 -8.87 -4.61 29.13
N ALA A 503 -8.47 -4.43 27.88
CA ALA A 503 -8.23 -3.12 27.30
C ALA A 503 -9.50 -2.28 27.39
N CYS A 504 -10.61 -2.76 26.84
CA CYS A 504 -11.92 -2.15 26.99
C CYS A 504 -12.81 -3.02 27.87
N ALA A 505 -13.05 -2.60 29.11
CA ALA A 505 -13.99 -3.27 29.99
C ALA A 505 -15.41 -3.17 29.44
N MET A 506 -16.01 -4.30 29.09
CA MET A 506 -17.38 -4.36 28.53
C MET A 506 -18.40 -3.68 29.43
N SER A 507 -18.24 -3.80 30.76
CA SER A 507 -19.14 -3.18 31.72
C SER A 507 -19.18 -1.65 31.61
N ALA A 508 -18.03 -1.01 31.40
CA ALA A 508 -17.92 0.43 31.15
C ALA A 508 -18.44 0.80 29.77
N LEU A 509 -18.15 -0.01 28.74
CA LEU A 509 -18.59 0.25 27.37
C LEU A 509 -20.12 0.24 27.25
N GLU A 510 -20.77 -0.78 27.82
CA GLU A 510 -22.23 -0.90 27.89
C GLU A 510 -22.85 0.21 28.75
N GLY A 511 -22.21 0.58 29.87
CA GLY A 511 -22.59 1.74 30.67
C GLY A 511 -22.58 3.03 29.85
N MET A 512 -21.48 3.34 29.17
CA MET A 512 -21.35 4.55 28.36
C MET A 512 -22.37 4.60 27.21
N LEU A 513 -22.69 3.45 26.59
CA LEU A 513 -23.73 3.35 25.55
C LEU A 513 -25.15 3.60 26.07
N THR A 514 -25.40 3.33 27.36
CA THR A 514 -26.69 3.60 28.03
C THR A 514 -26.74 4.99 28.68
N GLY A 515 -25.69 5.79 28.55
CA GLY A 515 -25.61 7.11 29.18
C GLY A 515 -25.12 7.06 30.62
N ILE A 516 -24.44 6.01 31.05
CA ILE A 516 -23.80 5.94 32.37
C ILE A 516 -22.30 6.21 32.18
N PRO A 517 -21.76 7.32 32.71
CA PRO A 517 -20.35 7.63 32.56
C PRO A 517 -19.45 6.60 33.25
N ALA A 518 -18.26 6.39 32.68
CA ALA A 518 -17.23 5.56 33.28
C ALA A 518 -16.19 6.44 34.02
N VAL A 519 -15.74 6.00 35.19
CA VAL A 519 -14.57 6.54 35.88
C VAL A 519 -13.48 5.49 35.85
N ALA A 520 -12.36 5.78 35.19
CA ALA A 520 -11.31 4.81 34.94
C ALA A 520 -9.92 5.34 35.30
N THR A 521 -9.01 4.45 35.70
CA THR A 521 -7.58 4.76 35.80
C THR A 521 -6.96 4.93 34.40
N PRO A 522 -5.80 5.60 34.29
CA PRO A 522 -5.08 5.68 33.02
C PRO A 522 -4.51 4.33 32.54
N ALA A 523 -4.41 3.32 33.43
CA ALA A 523 -3.98 1.98 33.05
C ALA A 523 -5.05 1.20 32.26
N ALA A 524 -6.33 1.55 32.42
CA ALA A 524 -7.41 0.90 31.69
C ALA A 524 -7.50 1.46 30.25
N GLY A 525 -7.50 0.60 29.23
CA GLY A 525 -7.60 1.02 27.83
C GLY A 525 -8.91 1.75 27.48
N ILE A 526 -9.98 1.53 28.26
CA ILE A 526 -11.25 2.27 28.14
C ILE A 526 -11.07 3.78 28.36
N SER A 527 -9.99 4.21 29.04
CA SER A 527 -9.64 5.62 29.23
C SER A 527 -9.41 6.36 27.90
N GLU A 528 -8.98 5.64 26.85
CA GLU A 528 -8.83 6.20 25.51
C GLU A 528 -10.20 6.53 24.88
N LEU A 529 -11.19 5.64 25.05
CA LEU A 529 -12.56 5.88 24.59
C LEU A 529 -13.24 6.99 25.40
N ILE A 530 -12.98 7.08 26.70
CA ILE A 530 -13.42 8.20 27.54
C ILE A 530 -12.84 9.51 26.99
N ALA A 531 -11.56 9.56 26.65
CA ALA A 531 -10.93 10.76 26.09
C ALA A 531 -11.50 11.13 24.71
N GLN A 532 -11.80 10.14 23.85
CA GLN A 532 -12.33 10.38 22.51
C GLN A 532 -13.80 10.79 22.50
N CYS A 533 -14.62 10.19 23.37
CA CYS A 533 -16.07 10.38 23.36
C CYS A 533 -16.56 11.36 24.44
N GLY A 534 -15.79 11.58 25.50
CA GLY A 534 -16.17 12.43 26.63
C GLY A 534 -17.26 11.84 27.53
N ILE A 535 -17.46 10.52 27.55
CA ILE A 535 -18.50 9.85 28.37
C ILE A 535 -17.85 9.24 29.63
N GLY A 536 -17.25 10.09 30.47
CA GLY A 536 -16.56 9.63 31.67
C GLY A 536 -15.41 10.53 32.11
N ILE A 537 -14.68 10.08 33.13
CA ILE A 537 -13.51 10.77 33.69
C ILE A 537 -12.36 9.78 33.82
N THR A 538 -11.22 10.10 33.20
CA THR A 538 -9.96 9.42 33.46
C THR A 538 -9.29 10.04 34.68
N ALA A 539 -9.02 9.23 35.70
CA ALA A 539 -8.31 9.66 36.90
C ALA A 539 -6.86 10.07 36.56
N SER A 540 -6.25 10.92 37.41
CA SER A 540 -4.87 11.37 37.23
C SER A 540 -3.82 10.30 37.55
N GLY A 541 -4.22 9.19 38.14
CA GLY A 541 -3.36 8.09 38.56
C GLY A 541 -4.18 6.82 38.83
N CYS A 542 -3.51 5.75 39.24
CA CYS A 542 -4.11 4.44 39.51
C CYS A 542 -4.43 4.19 40.99
N ASP A 543 -4.25 5.19 41.86
CA ASP A 543 -4.47 5.08 43.30
C ASP A 543 -5.87 5.56 43.74
N ALA A 544 -6.24 5.21 44.97
CA ALA A 544 -7.53 5.56 45.53
C ALA A 544 -7.79 7.07 45.68
N PRO A 545 -6.80 7.92 46.07
CA PRO A 545 -6.97 9.38 46.05
C PRO A 545 -7.32 9.93 44.67
N ALA A 546 -6.64 9.48 43.61
CA ALA A 546 -6.94 9.92 42.24
C ALA A 546 -8.33 9.48 41.78
N LEU A 547 -8.73 8.24 42.08
CA LEU A 547 -10.07 7.73 41.77
C LEU A 547 -11.16 8.49 42.54
N THR A 548 -10.93 8.76 43.82
CA THR A 548 -11.81 9.58 44.65
C THR A 548 -11.97 10.97 44.04
N ALA A 549 -10.87 11.64 43.69
CA ALA A 549 -10.92 12.95 43.06
C ALA A 549 -11.69 12.95 41.73
N ALA A 550 -11.59 11.88 40.94
CA ALA A 550 -12.36 11.72 39.71
C ALA A 550 -13.86 11.54 39.98
N LEU A 551 -14.24 10.66 40.92
CA LEU A 551 -15.63 10.45 41.34
C LEU A 551 -16.27 11.75 41.85
N ARG A 552 -15.52 12.56 42.59
CA ARG A 552 -16.01 13.84 43.14
C ARG A 552 -16.25 14.92 42.09
N LYS A 553 -15.60 14.84 40.92
CA LYS A 553 -15.83 15.75 39.79
C LYS A 553 -17.05 15.37 38.95
N LEU A 554 -17.58 14.16 39.15
CA LEU A 554 -18.66 13.63 38.33
C LEU A 554 -19.90 14.56 38.32
N PRO A 555 -20.39 15.11 39.45
CA PRO A 555 -21.55 16.01 39.45
C PRO A 555 -21.40 17.24 38.56
N ASP A 556 -20.19 17.80 38.49
CA ASP A 556 -19.91 19.05 37.76
C ASP A 556 -20.00 18.85 36.24
N CYS A 557 -19.78 17.62 35.76
CA CYS A 557 -19.68 17.30 34.34
C CYS A 557 -20.78 16.34 33.85
N TYR A 558 -21.63 15.79 34.73
CA TYR A 558 -22.57 14.71 34.40
C TYR A 558 -23.51 15.10 33.25
N ALA A 559 -24.11 16.30 33.32
CA ALA A 559 -25.06 16.76 32.31
C ALA A 559 -24.43 16.89 30.91
N ASP A 560 -23.17 17.31 30.83
CA ASP A 560 -22.43 17.43 29.58
C ASP A 560 -22.08 16.05 28.98
N MET A 561 -21.81 15.05 29.83
CA MET A 561 -21.56 13.67 29.40
C MET A 561 -22.78 13.00 28.76
N GLN A 562 -24.00 13.47 29.07
CA GLN A 562 -25.26 12.97 28.50
C GLN A 562 -25.56 13.51 27.09
N ALA A 563 -24.68 14.33 26.51
CA ALA A 563 -24.91 14.89 25.19
C ALA A 563 -24.98 13.78 24.12
N GLY A 564 -26.10 13.68 23.39
CA GLY A 564 -26.38 12.56 22.48
C GLY A 564 -25.33 12.34 21.36
N TRP A 565 -24.62 13.39 20.94
CA TRP A 565 -23.55 13.26 19.95
C TRP A 565 -22.36 12.42 20.47
N ARG A 566 -22.11 12.40 21.79
CA ARG A 566 -21.05 11.60 22.42
C ARG A 566 -21.37 10.12 22.32
N THR A 567 -22.60 9.75 22.67
CA THR A 567 -23.08 8.36 22.56
C THR A 567 -23.09 7.92 21.10
N GLU A 568 -23.49 8.79 20.17
CA GLU A 568 -23.43 8.45 18.74
C GLU A 568 -22.00 8.23 18.26
N ARG A 569 -21.05 9.07 18.70
CA ARG A 569 -19.63 8.87 18.42
C ARG A 569 -19.11 7.53 18.96
N LEU A 570 -19.51 7.16 20.18
CA LEU A 570 -19.16 5.86 20.74
C LEU A 570 -19.74 4.70 19.92
N ARG A 571 -21.01 4.80 19.48
CA ARG A 571 -21.67 3.79 18.63
C ARG A 571 -20.93 3.56 17.32
N GLU A 572 -20.43 4.60 16.69
CA GLU A 572 -19.61 4.48 15.47
C GLU A 572 -18.37 3.60 15.73
N LEU A 573 -17.66 3.87 16.82
CA LEU A 573 -16.40 3.20 17.20
C LEU A 573 -16.59 1.72 17.55
N VAL A 574 -17.76 1.32 18.08
CA VAL A 574 -18.06 -0.07 18.51
C VAL A 574 -18.99 -0.81 17.54
N SER A 575 -19.29 -0.24 16.38
CA SER A 575 -20.25 -0.78 15.42
C SER A 575 -19.82 -2.09 14.73
N GLY A 576 -18.53 -2.44 14.81
CA GLY A 576 -17.98 -3.66 14.22
C GLY A 576 -17.89 -3.68 12.69
N ARG A 577 -18.34 -2.61 12.00
CA ARG A 577 -18.38 -2.55 10.52
C ARG A 577 -17.01 -2.75 9.87
N ASP A 578 -16.02 -2.06 10.40
CA ASP A 578 -14.63 -2.13 9.90
C ASP A 578 -14.03 -3.52 10.07
N PHE A 579 -14.48 -4.25 11.09
CA PHE A 579 -13.99 -5.61 11.36
C PHE A 579 -14.43 -6.60 10.27
N VAL A 580 -15.65 -6.48 9.74
CA VAL A 580 -16.11 -7.37 8.65
C VAL A 580 -15.24 -7.17 7.41
N GLN A 581 -14.97 -5.92 7.03
CA GLN A 581 -14.10 -5.60 5.90
C GLN A 581 -12.67 -6.09 6.13
N TYR A 582 -12.18 -5.94 7.35
CA TYR A 582 -10.86 -6.42 7.74
C TYR A 582 -10.74 -7.95 7.61
N ALA A 583 -11.69 -8.71 8.17
CA ALA A 583 -11.72 -10.17 8.07
C ALA A 583 -11.76 -10.65 6.61
N GLU A 584 -12.61 -10.04 5.78
CA GLU A 584 -12.68 -10.39 4.35
C GLU A 584 -11.39 -10.03 3.60
N SER A 585 -10.69 -8.96 4.01
CA SER A 585 -9.39 -8.60 3.44
C SER A 585 -8.29 -9.60 3.80
N CYS A 586 -8.27 -10.11 5.03
CA CYS A 586 -7.35 -11.18 5.45
C CYS A 586 -7.55 -12.47 4.64
N ILE A 587 -8.79 -12.80 4.26
CA ILE A 587 -9.06 -13.95 3.37
C ILE A 587 -8.53 -13.66 1.96
N ALA A 588 -8.79 -12.47 1.42
CA ALA A 588 -8.33 -12.09 0.08
C ALA A 588 -6.81 -12.02 -0.05
N GLU A 589 -6.11 -11.78 1.07
CA GLU A 589 -4.66 -11.65 1.16
C GLU A 589 -3.95 -12.90 1.68
N ALA A 590 -4.69 -14.00 1.88
CA ALA A 590 -4.14 -15.25 2.38
C ALA A 590 -2.89 -15.67 1.60
N VAL A 591 -1.83 -15.96 2.33
CA VAL A 591 -0.58 -16.46 1.75
C VAL A 591 -0.73 -17.91 1.28
N PRO A 592 0.10 -18.37 0.32
CA PRO A 592 0.10 -19.77 -0.07
C PRO A 592 0.31 -20.70 1.12
N GLU A 593 -0.39 -21.85 1.10
CA GLU A 593 -0.17 -22.93 2.07
C GLU A 593 1.28 -23.44 2.00
N GLY A 594 1.80 -23.93 3.13
CA GLY A 594 3.13 -24.53 3.27
C GLY A 594 4.23 -23.60 3.80
N VAL A 595 3.85 -22.48 4.40
CA VAL A 595 4.69 -21.78 5.39
C VAL A 595 5.02 -22.74 6.54
N VAL A 596 6.25 -22.67 7.05
CA VAL A 596 6.73 -23.46 8.19
C VAL A 596 7.07 -22.55 9.37
N THR A 597 6.98 -23.09 10.59
CA THR A 597 7.51 -22.45 11.81
C THR A 597 9.04 -22.30 11.73
N LEU A 598 9.62 -21.39 12.51
CA LEU A 598 11.08 -21.26 12.64
C LEU A 598 11.71 -22.56 13.16
N TYR A 599 11.07 -23.21 14.13
CA TYR A 599 11.48 -24.50 14.65
C TYR A 599 11.58 -25.56 13.54
N GLU A 600 10.52 -25.72 12.74
CA GLU A 600 10.49 -26.67 11.63
C GLU A 600 11.55 -26.34 10.57
N TRP A 601 11.73 -25.06 10.25
CA TRP A 601 12.73 -24.62 9.29
C TRP A 601 14.15 -25.00 9.76
N ASP A 602 14.50 -24.66 11.01
CA ASP A 602 15.79 -25.01 11.59
C ASP A 602 15.97 -26.53 11.74
N ARG A 603 14.90 -27.29 12.03
CA ARG A 603 14.94 -28.76 12.05
C ARG A 603 15.32 -29.32 10.67
N GLN A 604 14.70 -28.85 9.60
CA GLN A 604 15.03 -29.30 8.24
C GLN A 604 16.47 -28.93 7.85
N LEU A 605 16.94 -27.76 8.23
CA LEU A 605 18.32 -27.33 8.01
C LEU A 605 19.33 -28.23 8.73
N LYS A 606 19.03 -28.62 9.98
CA LYS A 606 19.88 -29.52 10.76
C LYS A 606 20.02 -30.91 10.13
N LEU A 607 19.01 -31.40 9.41
CA LEU A 607 19.11 -32.65 8.64
C LEU A 607 20.14 -32.57 7.52
N GLU A 608 20.46 -31.36 7.06
CA GLU A 608 21.46 -31.09 6.04
C GLU A 608 22.76 -30.50 6.62
N ASN A 609 22.99 -30.63 7.94
CA ASN A 609 24.13 -30.05 8.68
C ASN A 609 24.24 -28.53 8.54
N ARG A 610 23.10 -27.84 8.47
CA ARG A 610 22.99 -26.38 8.42
C ARG A 610 22.15 -25.87 9.59
N HIS A 611 22.20 -24.55 9.82
CA HIS A 611 21.40 -23.87 10.84
C HIS A 611 20.77 -22.61 10.27
N LEU A 612 19.63 -22.21 10.84
CA LEU A 612 18.98 -20.97 10.44
C LEU A 612 19.80 -19.75 10.91
N VAL A 613 20.29 -18.96 9.96
CA VAL A 613 21.00 -17.70 10.18
C VAL A 613 19.97 -16.58 10.25
N ARG A 614 19.74 -16.06 11.46
CA ARG A 614 18.77 -15.00 11.75
C ARG A 614 19.34 -13.96 12.70
N GLY A 615 18.98 -12.70 12.48
CA GLY A 615 19.39 -11.57 13.31
C GLY A 615 20.72 -10.96 12.88
N ALA A 616 20.90 -9.68 13.22
CA ALA A 616 22.01 -8.86 12.72
C ALA A 616 23.39 -9.46 13.01
N ALA A 617 23.62 -9.95 14.22
CA ALA A 617 24.91 -10.53 14.62
C ALA A 617 25.24 -11.80 13.81
N ALA A 618 24.28 -12.71 13.65
CA ALA A 618 24.49 -13.95 12.90
C ALA A 618 24.66 -13.70 11.39
N LEU A 619 23.88 -12.77 10.82
CA LEU A 619 24.02 -12.35 9.42
C LEU A 619 25.38 -11.71 9.17
N ARG A 620 25.82 -10.81 10.05
CA ARG A 620 27.14 -10.17 9.94
C ARG A 620 28.26 -11.21 9.99
N ALA A 621 28.21 -12.13 10.95
CA ALA A 621 29.19 -13.21 11.04
C ALA A 621 29.19 -14.10 9.78
N TYR A 622 28.02 -14.38 9.21
CA TYR A 622 27.89 -15.19 8.01
C TYR A 622 28.53 -14.55 6.77
N TYR A 623 28.29 -13.25 6.53
CA TYR A 623 28.78 -12.52 5.34
C TYR A 623 30.20 -11.95 5.48
N GLN A 624 30.78 -11.98 6.67
CA GLN A 624 32.20 -11.64 6.88
C GLN A 624 33.16 -12.75 6.43
N ARG A 625 32.67 -13.97 6.19
CA ARG A 625 33.50 -15.09 5.75
C ARG A 625 33.94 -14.89 4.29
N GLN A 626 35.22 -15.13 4.03
CA GLN A 626 35.87 -14.81 2.76
C GLN A 626 35.40 -15.72 1.61
N ASP A 627 35.15 -16.99 1.90
CA ASP A 627 34.54 -17.99 0.99
C ASP A 627 33.20 -17.49 0.42
N VAL A 628 32.33 -16.97 1.29
CA VAL A 628 31.01 -16.44 0.91
C VAL A 628 31.15 -15.23 -0.02
N ALA A 629 32.20 -14.42 0.11
CA ALA A 629 32.41 -13.22 -0.72
C ALA A 629 33.01 -13.56 -2.09
N GLU A 630 33.96 -14.51 -2.15
CA GLU A 630 34.65 -14.91 -3.37
C GLU A 630 33.75 -15.73 -4.31
N GLU A 631 32.91 -16.61 -3.77
CA GLU A 631 32.03 -17.49 -4.55
C GLU A 631 30.67 -16.84 -4.92
N TYR A 632 30.37 -15.65 -4.36
CA TYR A 632 29.02 -15.06 -4.38
C TYR A 632 28.43 -14.85 -5.79
N MET A 633 29.22 -14.34 -6.74
CA MET A 633 28.71 -14.06 -8.09
C MET A 633 28.76 -15.30 -9.00
N ASP A 634 29.87 -16.03 -8.95
CA ASP A 634 30.16 -17.11 -9.89
C ASP A 634 29.29 -18.35 -9.65
N GLU A 635 28.90 -18.63 -8.40
CA GLU A 635 27.99 -19.75 -8.11
C GLU A 635 26.51 -19.37 -8.27
N ARG A 636 26.17 -18.10 -8.03
CA ARG A 636 24.78 -17.68 -7.83
C ARG A 636 24.10 -17.09 -9.07
N PHE A 637 24.85 -16.46 -9.99
CA PHE A 637 24.29 -15.74 -11.15
C PHE A 637 24.86 -16.15 -12.50
N SER A 638 25.70 -17.19 -12.57
CA SER A 638 26.31 -17.65 -13.82
C SER A 638 25.39 -18.58 -14.63
N ALA A 639 24.60 -19.41 -13.95
CA ALA A 639 23.76 -20.43 -14.57
C ALA A 639 22.33 -19.97 -14.86
N TYR A 640 21.69 -20.61 -15.84
CA TYR A 640 20.25 -20.45 -16.08
C TYR A 640 19.42 -21.14 -14.99
N PRO A 641 18.31 -20.55 -14.54
CA PRO A 641 17.73 -19.25 -14.95
C PRO A 641 18.25 -18.01 -14.16
N GLN A 642 19.16 -18.18 -13.22
CA GLN A 642 19.62 -17.15 -12.29
C GLN A 642 20.34 -15.99 -13.00
N ASN A 643 21.05 -16.25 -14.09
CA ASN A 643 21.66 -15.23 -14.93
C ASN A 643 20.62 -14.30 -15.60
N CYS A 644 19.51 -14.86 -16.07
CA CYS A 644 18.39 -14.09 -16.61
C CYS A 644 17.72 -13.27 -15.53
N PHE A 645 17.51 -13.85 -14.35
CA PHE A 645 16.96 -13.15 -13.18
C PHE A 645 17.82 -11.95 -12.78
N ASP A 646 19.15 -12.14 -12.67
CA ASP A 646 20.09 -11.05 -12.39
C ASP A 646 19.99 -9.92 -13.43
N LEU A 647 20.02 -10.27 -14.72
CA LEU A 647 19.92 -9.29 -15.79
C LEU A 647 18.62 -8.49 -15.69
N MET A 648 17.48 -9.16 -15.50
CA MET A 648 16.18 -8.49 -15.38
C MET A 648 16.14 -7.54 -14.18
N GLU A 649 16.66 -7.95 -13.02
CA GLU A 649 16.73 -7.11 -11.82
C GLU A 649 17.60 -5.87 -12.08
N ARG A 650 18.79 -6.03 -12.66
CA ARG A 650 19.68 -4.91 -13.02
C ARG A 650 19.04 -3.95 -14.03
N GLN A 651 18.42 -4.47 -15.09
CA GLN A 651 17.76 -3.63 -16.08
C GLN A 651 16.58 -2.87 -15.50
N SER A 652 15.83 -3.45 -14.56
CA SER A 652 14.75 -2.74 -13.89
C SER A 652 15.25 -1.54 -13.06
N VAL A 653 16.39 -1.68 -12.39
CA VAL A 653 17.05 -0.57 -11.67
C VAL A 653 17.45 0.53 -12.64
N SER A 654 18.12 0.19 -13.74
CA SER A 654 18.54 1.14 -14.77
C SER A 654 17.36 1.95 -15.33
N VAL A 655 16.25 1.28 -15.66
CA VAL A 655 15.02 1.91 -16.16
C VAL A 655 14.41 2.86 -15.11
N LEU A 656 14.32 2.43 -13.85
CA LEU A 656 13.74 3.25 -12.78
C LEU A 656 14.61 4.47 -12.46
N LEU A 657 15.93 4.31 -12.39
CA LEU A 657 16.86 5.43 -12.19
C LEU A 657 16.75 6.43 -13.33
N ASN A 658 16.75 5.98 -14.58
CA ASN A 658 16.59 6.88 -15.73
C ASN A 658 15.25 7.66 -15.67
N HIS A 659 14.16 6.99 -15.28
CA HIS A 659 12.86 7.62 -15.12
C HIS A 659 12.85 8.70 -14.04
N TYR A 660 13.34 8.38 -12.84
CA TYR A 660 13.25 9.27 -11.68
C TYR A 660 14.32 10.36 -11.66
N LEU A 661 15.49 10.11 -12.24
CA LEU A 661 16.55 11.10 -12.41
C LEU A 661 16.36 11.97 -13.66
N GLN A 662 15.35 11.67 -14.49
CA GLN A 662 14.99 12.46 -15.68
C GLN A 662 16.17 12.66 -16.65
N GLY A 663 17.04 11.66 -16.79
CA GLY A 663 18.24 11.73 -17.63
C GLY A 663 19.39 12.56 -17.05
N ARG A 664 19.35 12.95 -15.76
CA ARG A 664 20.53 13.52 -15.07
C ARG A 664 21.67 12.50 -15.01
N HIS A 665 22.88 12.98 -15.27
CA HIS A 665 24.13 12.17 -15.26
C HIS A 665 25.15 12.62 -14.20
N ASP A 666 24.75 13.57 -13.36
CA ASP A 666 25.49 14.18 -12.26
C ASP A 666 24.81 13.91 -10.89
N ALA A 667 23.97 12.88 -10.81
CA ALA A 667 23.23 12.55 -9.60
C ALA A 667 24.16 12.08 -8.47
N ASN A 668 23.80 12.41 -7.23
CA ASN A 668 24.48 11.88 -6.04
C ASN A 668 23.77 10.60 -5.59
N LEU A 669 24.44 9.46 -5.72
CA LEU A 669 23.85 8.12 -5.54
C LEU A 669 24.47 7.40 -4.34
N LEU A 670 23.67 6.55 -3.68
CA LEU A 670 24.10 5.70 -2.57
C LEU A 670 23.72 4.24 -2.82
N ASP A 671 24.69 3.34 -2.82
CA ASP A 671 24.46 1.88 -2.88
C ASP A 671 24.77 1.25 -1.52
N LEU A 672 23.72 0.86 -0.79
CA LEU A 672 23.82 0.26 0.53
C LEU A 672 23.80 -1.27 0.46
N ALA A 673 24.66 -1.90 1.26
CA ALA A 673 24.91 -3.34 1.21
C ALA A 673 25.29 -3.76 -0.22
N SER A 674 26.23 -3.00 -0.80
CA SER A 674 26.59 -3.07 -2.22
C SER A 674 27.17 -4.43 -2.64
N GLY A 675 27.63 -5.25 -1.67
CA GLY A 675 28.27 -6.54 -1.93
C GLY A 675 29.44 -6.37 -2.90
N THR A 676 29.46 -7.16 -3.98
CA THR A 676 30.48 -7.07 -5.04
C THR A 676 30.18 -6.01 -6.11
N GLY A 677 29.15 -5.17 -5.94
CA GLY A 677 28.80 -4.06 -6.85
C GLY A 677 27.94 -4.44 -8.04
N ARG A 678 27.12 -5.48 -7.90
CA ARG A 678 26.21 -5.97 -8.94
C ARG A 678 25.14 -4.96 -9.34
N ILE A 679 24.60 -4.21 -8.39
CA ILE A 679 23.64 -3.13 -8.67
C ILE A 679 24.37 -1.81 -8.94
N LEU A 680 25.44 -1.52 -8.21
CA LEU A 680 26.35 -0.39 -8.42
C LEU A 680 26.66 -0.12 -9.90
N GLN A 681 27.02 -1.13 -10.69
CA GLN A 681 27.38 -0.94 -12.10
C GLN A 681 26.28 -0.24 -12.93
N GLU A 682 24.99 -0.45 -12.61
CA GLU A 682 23.88 0.17 -13.34
C GLU A 682 23.69 1.64 -12.91
N GLN A 683 24.22 2.02 -11.74
CA GLN A 683 24.15 3.38 -11.18
C GLN A 683 25.19 4.33 -11.78
N LEU A 684 26.38 3.81 -12.15
CA LEU A 684 27.53 4.64 -12.55
C LEU A 684 27.31 5.49 -13.81
N GLN A 685 26.32 5.13 -14.63
CA GLN A 685 25.92 5.92 -15.80
C GLN A 685 25.14 7.19 -15.43
N PHE A 686 24.63 7.32 -14.19
CA PHE A 686 23.78 8.43 -13.76
C PHE A 686 24.48 9.44 -12.83
N GLY A 687 25.70 9.17 -12.36
CA GLY A 687 26.40 10.11 -11.50
C GLY A 687 27.53 9.50 -10.67
N SER A 688 27.88 10.18 -9.58
CA SER A 688 28.82 9.69 -8.57
C SER A 688 28.08 8.83 -7.55
N CYS A 689 28.65 7.70 -7.18
CA CYS A 689 28.04 6.78 -6.24
C CYS A 689 28.93 6.53 -5.04
N THR A 690 28.38 6.68 -3.83
CA THR A 690 28.97 6.13 -2.61
C THR A 690 28.46 4.71 -2.45
N ALA A 691 29.36 3.72 -2.46
CA ALA A 691 29.02 2.31 -2.27
C ALA A 691 29.52 1.82 -0.91
N CYS A 692 28.62 1.17 -0.18
CA CYS A 692 28.72 0.93 1.24
C CYS A 692 28.50 -0.55 1.57
N ASP A 693 29.44 -1.16 2.28
CA ASP A 693 29.30 -2.54 2.76
C ASP A 693 29.99 -2.74 4.12
N ALA A 694 29.41 -3.59 4.97
CA ALA A 694 29.97 -3.91 6.28
C ALA A 694 31.14 -4.90 6.19
N SER A 695 31.24 -5.65 5.09
CA SER A 695 32.26 -6.68 4.86
C SER A 695 33.50 -6.10 4.18
N PRO A 696 34.67 -6.13 4.84
CA PRO A 696 35.93 -5.74 4.21
C PRO A 696 36.25 -6.55 2.95
N ALA A 697 35.81 -7.82 2.89
CA ALA A 697 36.02 -8.69 1.74
C ALA A 697 35.23 -8.20 0.50
N MET A 698 33.97 -7.79 0.69
CA MET A 698 33.14 -7.23 -0.38
C MET A 698 33.73 -5.92 -0.93
N LEU A 699 34.20 -5.03 -0.03
CA LEU A 699 34.85 -3.78 -0.43
C LEU A 699 36.16 -3.97 -1.19
N ARG A 700 36.94 -5.02 -0.88
CA ARG A 700 38.13 -5.37 -1.69
C ARG A 700 37.73 -5.74 -3.12
N SER A 701 36.73 -6.60 -3.28
CA SER A 701 36.19 -6.96 -4.60
C SER A 701 35.67 -5.74 -5.37
N LEU A 702 34.95 -4.84 -4.69
CA LEU A 702 34.51 -3.56 -5.28
C LEU A 702 35.67 -2.68 -5.74
N ARG A 703 36.72 -2.56 -4.93
CA ARG A 703 37.90 -1.77 -5.28
C ARG A 703 38.64 -2.36 -6.48
N GLU A 704 38.70 -3.68 -6.60
CA GLU A 704 39.29 -4.34 -7.77
C GLU A 704 38.46 -4.13 -9.05
N ARG A 705 37.12 -4.15 -8.94
CA ARG A 705 36.21 -3.98 -10.09
C ARG A 705 36.03 -2.52 -10.52
N PHE A 706 35.98 -1.59 -9.56
CA PHE A 706 35.55 -0.20 -9.78
C PHE A 706 36.50 0.85 -9.19
N GLY A 707 37.69 0.47 -8.71
CA GLY A 707 38.64 1.34 -7.99
C GLY A 707 39.25 2.50 -8.79
N SER A 708 38.77 2.76 -10.00
CA SER A 708 39.10 3.95 -10.80
C SER A 708 37.80 4.61 -11.27
N GLY A 709 37.52 5.85 -10.85
CA GLY A 709 36.41 6.65 -11.37
C GLY A 709 35.42 7.20 -10.32
N LYS A 710 34.13 7.21 -10.69
CA LYS A 710 32.98 7.88 -10.03
C LYS A 710 32.48 7.21 -8.72
N VAL A 711 33.27 6.34 -8.10
CA VAL A 711 32.84 5.52 -6.95
C VAL A 711 33.63 5.88 -5.70
N SER A 712 32.94 6.26 -4.64
CA SER A 712 33.49 6.31 -3.27
C SER A 712 33.14 5.01 -2.56
N LEU A 713 34.10 4.38 -1.87
CA LEU A 713 33.89 3.14 -1.13
C LEU A 713 33.97 3.40 0.37
N GLU A 714 32.93 3.05 1.11
CA GLU A 714 32.86 3.24 2.55
C GLU A 714 32.53 1.93 3.27
N GLN A 715 33.33 1.61 4.30
CA GLN A 715 33.02 0.49 5.18
C GLN A 715 32.05 0.97 6.26
N LEU A 716 30.82 0.51 6.20
CA LEU A 716 29.79 0.87 7.17
C LEU A 716 28.80 -0.27 7.39
N ASP A 717 28.26 -0.31 8.59
CA ASP A 717 27.09 -1.10 8.93
C ASP A 717 25.85 -0.21 9.01
N ILE A 718 24.88 -0.51 8.15
CA ILE A 718 23.65 0.27 8.00
C ILE A 718 22.82 0.29 9.29
N LEU A 719 22.96 -0.70 10.17
CA LEU A 719 22.20 -0.76 11.42
C LEU A 719 22.81 0.06 12.55
N SER A 720 24.13 0.26 12.58
CA SER A 720 24.82 0.95 13.69
C SER A 720 25.37 2.33 13.33
N ASP A 721 25.79 2.52 12.07
CA ASP A 721 26.61 3.68 11.72
C ASP A 721 25.73 4.83 11.22
N GLU A 722 26.14 6.08 11.40
CA GLU A 722 25.44 7.21 10.77
C GLU A 722 25.94 7.41 9.33
N ILE A 723 25.03 7.77 8.43
CA ILE A 723 25.35 8.03 7.03
C ILE A 723 24.96 9.48 6.75
N PRO A 724 25.93 10.38 6.50
CA PRO A 724 25.65 11.79 6.34
C PRO A 724 25.03 12.10 4.96
N GLY A 725 24.28 13.20 4.91
CA GLY A 725 23.79 13.81 3.68
C GLY A 725 22.44 13.28 3.19
N CYS A 726 22.07 13.72 1.98
CA CYS A 726 20.89 13.26 1.26
C CYS A 726 21.28 12.91 -0.18
N TYR A 727 20.61 11.91 -0.74
CA TYR A 727 20.95 11.34 -2.05
C TYR A 727 19.77 11.47 -3.02
N ASP A 728 20.09 11.67 -4.30
CA ASP A 728 19.11 11.70 -5.39
C ASP A 728 18.51 10.30 -5.61
N ALA A 729 19.30 9.24 -5.40
CA ALA A 729 18.79 7.88 -5.30
C ALA A 729 19.58 7.04 -4.30
N VAL A 730 18.87 6.16 -3.61
CA VAL A 730 19.42 5.15 -2.71
C VAL A 730 19.02 3.78 -3.24
N THR A 731 19.97 2.87 -3.41
CA THR A 731 19.71 1.46 -3.73
C THR A 731 20.08 0.58 -2.55
N ILE A 732 19.25 -0.44 -2.29
CA ILE A 732 19.52 -1.43 -1.26
C ILE A 732 18.88 -2.76 -1.65
N PHE A 733 19.69 -3.74 -2.04
CA PHE A 733 19.20 -5.01 -2.56
C PHE A 733 19.66 -6.17 -1.68
N ARG A 734 18.74 -7.11 -1.44
CA ARG A 734 18.94 -8.36 -0.70
C ARG A 734 19.45 -8.15 0.73
N PHE A 735 19.02 -7.06 1.36
CA PHE A 735 19.40 -6.73 2.72
C PHE A 735 18.20 -6.70 3.65
N ILE A 736 17.20 -5.87 3.32
CA ILE A 736 16.04 -5.56 4.17
C ILE A 736 15.25 -6.83 4.56
N ARG A 737 15.09 -7.76 3.61
CA ARG A 737 14.35 -9.01 3.79
C ARG A 737 14.92 -9.98 4.84
N HIS A 738 16.13 -9.75 5.33
CA HIS A 738 16.77 -10.64 6.29
C HIS A 738 16.46 -10.32 7.75
N TYR A 739 15.66 -9.29 7.98
CA TYR A 739 15.37 -8.75 9.31
C TYR A 739 13.89 -8.87 9.63
N ASP A 740 13.56 -9.02 10.91
CA ASP A 740 12.19 -8.90 11.41
C ASP A 740 11.67 -7.45 11.28
N TYR A 741 10.36 -7.29 11.45
CA TYR A 741 9.71 -6.00 11.29
C TYR A 741 10.29 -4.89 12.18
N ALA A 742 10.59 -5.18 13.45
CA ALA A 742 11.14 -4.20 14.39
C ALA A 742 12.46 -3.60 13.91
N VAL A 743 13.36 -4.44 13.37
CA VAL A 743 14.62 -3.96 12.78
C VAL A 743 14.34 -3.24 11.47
N ARG A 744 13.41 -3.73 10.64
CA ARG A 744 13.04 -3.06 9.38
C ARG A 744 12.43 -1.66 9.60
N GLN A 745 11.66 -1.42 10.65
CA GLN A 745 11.17 -0.06 10.98
C GLN A 745 12.32 0.94 11.17
N LYS A 746 13.38 0.52 11.87
CA LYS A 746 14.59 1.34 12.05
C LYS A 746 15.29 1.59 10.71
N LEU A 747 15.36 0.57 9.86
CA LEU A 747 15.91 0.69 8.50
C LEU A 747 15.07 1.63 7.63
N TRP A 748 13.74 1.49 7.61
CA TRP A 748 12.85 2.35 6.83
C TRP A 748 12.96 3.80 7.24
N LYS A 749 13.00 4.08 8.55
CA LYS A 749 13.27 5.42 9.07
C LYS A 749 14.60 5.97 8.54
N LYS A 750 15.68 5.22 8.66
CA LYS A 750 17.01 5.64 8.19
C LYS A 750 17.04 5.86 6.67
N LEU A 751 16.48 4.94 5.90
CA LEU A 751 16.40 5.05 4.44
C LEU A 751 15.59 6.26 4.01
N ARG A 752 14.43 6.49 4.64
CA ARG A 752 13.62 7.69 4.43
C ARG A 752 14.48 8.94 4.65
N ASP A 753 15.21 9.00 5.75
CA ASP A 753 16.02 10.17 6.13
C ASP A 753 17.24 10.40 5.19
N LEU A 754 17.67 9.38 4.42
CA LEU A 754 18.75 9.49 3.43
C LEU A 754 18.31 9.96 2.03
N ILE A 755 17.04 9.78 1.67
CA ILE A 755 16.55 10.15 0.34
C ILE A 755 16.27 11.65 0.29
N GLY A 756 16.75 12.39 -0.72
CA GLY A 756 16.40 13.80 -0.91
C GLY A 756 14.89 14.04 -1.11
N GLU A 757 14.43 15.29 -1.10
CA GLU A 757 13.00 15.63 -1.26
C GLU A 757 12.37 15.03 -2.52
N ASN A 758 13.12 15.02 -3.63
CA ASN A 758 12.72 14.43 -4.91
C ASN A 758 13.40 13.08 -5.20
N GLY A 759 14.14 12.55 -4.22
CA GLY A 759 14.93 11.34 -4.40
C GLY A 759 14.08 10.08 -4.46
N VAL A 760 14.71 8.97 -4.81
CA VAL A 760 14.05 7.66 -4.88
C VAL A 760 14.85 6.57 -4.15
N LEU A 761 14.15 5.69 -3.45
CA LEU A 761 14.69 4.45 -2.90
C LEU A 761 14.34 3.28 -3.81
N LEU A 762 15.33 2.50 -4.22
CA LEU A 762 15.15 1.27 -5.01
C LEU A 762 15.60 0.05 -4.22
N PHE A 763 14.77 -0.99 -4.18
CA PHE A 763 15.07 -2.21 -3.43
C PHE A 763 14.28 -3.41 -3.99
N ASP A 764 14.66 -4.63 -3.59
CA ASP A 764 13.95 -5.86 -3.96
C ASP A 764 12.86 -6.23 -2.96
N VAL A 765 11.76 -6.78 -3.48
CA VAL A 765 10.60 -7.25 -2.73
C VAL A 765 10.26 -8.67 -3.18
N PRO A 766 10.85 -9.70 -2.56
CA PRO A 766 10.49 -11.10 -2.78
C PRO A 766 8.98 -11.32 -2.66
N ASN A 767 8.41 -11.99 -3.66
CA ASN A 767 6.97 -12.23 -3.73
C ASN A 767 6.60 -13.48 -2.93
N VAL A 768 5.79 -13.32 -1.89
CA VAL A 768 5.30 -14.44 -1.04
C VAL A 768 4.57 -15.50 -1.86
N ARG A 769 3.87 -15.09 -2.93
CA ARG A 769 3.12 -16.00 -3.82
C ARG A 769 4.03 -16.85 -4.70
N PHE A 770 5.28 -16.46 -4.88
CA PHE A 770 6.30 -17.25 -5.57
C PHE A 770 7.19 -18.03 -4.58
N GLU A 771 7.70 -17.34 -3.55
CA GLU A 771 8.71 -17.88 -2.63
C GLU A 771 8.20 -19.09 -1.85
N ILE A 772 6.97 -19.06 -1.35
CA ILE A 772 6.42 -20.17 -0.56
C ILE A 772 6.26 -21.44 -1.41
N PRO A 773 5.55 -21.45 -2.56
CA PRO A 773 5.47 -22.64 -3.41
C PRO A 773 6.83 -23.12 -3.94
N HIS A 774 7.76 -22.19 -4.19
CA HIS A 774 9.11 -22.54 -4.64
C HIS A 774 9.90 -23.29 -3.55
N ARG A 775 9.82 -22.83 -2.29
CA ARG A 775 10.47 -23.46 -1.14
C ARG A 775 9.87 -24.82 -0.81
N ILE A 776 8.56 -24.98 -0.95
CA ILE A 776 7.89 -26.29 -0.81
C ILE A 776 8.44 -27.29 -1.83
N ARG A 777 8.55 -26.88 -3.10
CA ARG A 777 9.06 -27.74 -4.17
C ARG A 777 10.53 -28.13 -3.96
N ASN A 778 11.34 -27.20 -3.47
CA ASN A 778 12.78 -27.41 -3.34
C ASN A 778 13.21 -28.01 -2.00
N GLY A 779 12.40 -27.85 -0.95
CA GLY A 779 12.69 -28.15 0.45
C GLY A 779 13.20 -26.92 1.20
N TRP A 780 12.63 -26.63 2.38
CA TRP A 780 13.04 -25.50 3.23
C TRP A 780 14.46 -25.64 3.78
N GLY A 781 14.94 -26.89 3.96
CA GLY A 781 16.31 -27.22 4.37
C GLY A 781 17.42 -26.70 3.44
N LYS A 782 17.08 -26.20 2.25
CA LYS A 782 18.05 -25.58 1.33
C LYS A 782 18.31 -24.09 1.58
N TYR A 783 17.47 -23.45 2.39
CA TYR A 783 17.48 -22.00 2.59
C TYR A 783 17.88 -21.68 4.03
N HIS A 784 19.17 -21.52 4.30
CA HIS A 784 19.67 -21.32 5.67
C HIS A 784 19.69 -19.87 6.13
N ILE A 785 19.33 -18.92 5.28
CA ILE A 785 19.23 -17.49 5.63
C ILE A 785 17.76 -17.14 5.85
N TYR A 786 17.47 -16.48 6.98
CA TYR A 786 16.13 -15.96 7.24
C TYR A 786 15.74 -14.93 6.17
N ASP A 787 14.55 -15.09 5.61
CA ASP A 787 13.97 -14.19 4.62
C ASP A 787 12.50 -13.96 4.96
N VAL A 788 12.07 -12.71 4.79
CA VAL A 788 10.66 -12.34 4.75
C VAL A 788 10.23 -12.09 3.30
N PHE A 789 8.95 -12.34 3.04
CA PHE A 789 8.34 -12.18 1.72
C PHE A 789 7.11 -11.32 1.83
N TRP A 790 6.77 -10.62 0.76
CA TRP A 790 5.64 -9.70 0.75
C TRP A 790 4.64 -10.05 -0.32
N SER A 791 3.38 -9.71 -0.06
CA SER A 791 2.41 -9.44 -1.12
C SER A 791 2.57 -7.98 -1.55
N ARG A 792 2.02 -7.62 -2.72
CA ARG A 792 1.98 -6.22 -3.15
C ARG A 792 1.35 -5.31 -2.09
N ARG A 793 0.28 -5.76 -1.44
CA ARG A 793 -0.43 -4.98 -0.43
C ARG A 793 0.35 -4.89 0.89
N SER A 794 1.02 -5.97 1.31
CA SER A 794 1.77 -5.95 2.57
C SER A 794 3.00 -5.06 2.50
N ILE A 795 3.72 -5.01 1.37
CA ILE A 795 4.84 -4.06 1.21
C ILE A 795 4.35 -2.61 1.11
N GLU A 796 3.23 -2.36 0.41
CA GLU A 796 2.67 -1.01 0.30
C GLU A 796 2.25 -0.48 1.67
N LYS A 797 1.58 -1.31 2.48
CA LYS A 797 1.21 -0.98 3.85
C LYS A 797 2.45 -0.72 4.71
N GLU A 798 3.43 -1.62 4.68
CA GLU A 798 4.66 -1.49 5.46
C GLU A 798 5.43 -0.20 5.14
N LEU A 799 5.55 0.18 3.87
CA LEU A 799 6.17 1.46 3.49
C LEU A 799 5.38 2.65 4.04
N ARG A 800 4.04 2.62 3.88
CA ARG A 800 3.15 3.69 4.33
C ARG A 800 3.24 3.91 5.84
N ASP A 801 3.19 2.82 6.60
CA ASP A 801 3.32 2.83 8.07
C ASP A 801 4.68 3.42 8.53
N ASN A 802 5.68 3.47 7.63
CA ASN A 802 7.01 4.01 7.91
C ASN A 802 7.30 5.35 7.19
N GLY A 803 6.26 6.04 6.67
CA GLY A 803 6.38 7.37 6.04
C GLY A 803 6.96 7.36 4.62
N LEU A 804 6.89 6.22 3.94
CA LEU A 804 7.30 6.04 2.54
C LEU A 804 6.09 5.73 1.67
N GLN A 805 6.06 6.29 0.46
CA GLN A 805 5.07 5.98 -0.56
C GLN A 805 5.67 5.04 -1.60
N LEU A 806 4.99 3.92 -1.87
CA LEU A 806 5.31 3.06 -2.99
C LEU A 806 4.97 3.77 -4.31
N ALA A 807 5.98 4.08 -5.11
CA ALA A 807 5.85 4.80 -6.38
C ALA A 807 5.79 3.85 -7.60
N ALA A 808 6.52 2.74 -7.57
CA ALA A 808 6.46 1.72 -8.62
C ALA A 808 6.82 0.31 -8.09
N LEU A 809 6.28 -0.72 -8.76
CA LEU A 809 6.69 -2.12 -8.61
C LEU A 809 6.90 -2.72 -10.00
N VAL A 810 8.14 -3.11 -10.32
CA VAL A 810 8.47 -3.76 -11.59
C VAL A 810 8.61 -5.26 -11.36
N PRO A 811 7.81 -6.13 -12.01
CA PRO A 811 7.91 -7.57 -11.85
C PRO A 811 9.22 -8.12 -12.44
N VAL A 812 9.91 -8.98 -11.69
CA VAL A 812 11.18 -9.60 -12.09
C VAL A 812 11.09 -11.12 -11.96
N GLY A 813 11.58 -11.83 -12.98
CA GLY A 813 11.67 -13.30 -12.99
C GLY A 813 10.40 -14.06 -13.32
N GLN A 814 9.33 -13.38 -13.73
CA GLN A 814 8.08 -14.03 -14.15
C GLN A 814 8.32 -15.01 -15.30
N GLY A 815 7.85 -16.26 -15.13
CA GLY A 815 7.99 -17.32 -16.14
C GLY A 815 9.37 -17.96 -16.26
N LEU A 816 10.38 -17.54 -15.48
CA LEU A 816 11.72 -18.14 -15.52
C LEU A 816 11.78 -19.56 -14.91
N TYR A 817 10.94 -19.81 -13.91
CA TYR A 817 10.88 -21.08 -13.20
C TYR A 817 9.59 -21.84 -13.54
N SER A 818 9.70 -23.16 -13.59
CA SER A 818 8.52 -24.03 -13.61
C SER A 818 7.80 -23.92 -12.26
N MET A 819 6.57 -23.41 -12.28
CA MET A 819 5.72 -23.24 -11.10
C MET A 819 4.36 -23.93 -11.32
N PRO A 820 3.65 -24.31 -10.23
CA PRO A 820 2.28 -24.78 -10.32
C PRO A 820 1.38 -23.79 -11.06
N ARG A 821 0.31 -24.28 -11.70
CA ARG A 821 -0.58 -23.45 -12.54
C ARG A 821 -1.07 -22.18 -11.85
N ALA A 822 -1.41 -22.26 -10.56
CA ALA A 822 -1.91 -21.13 -9.76
C ALA A 822 -0.88 -20.00 -9.54
N TYR A 823 0.41 -20.27 -9.73
CA TYR A 823 1.52 -19.34 -9.46
C TYR A 823 2.43 -19.13 -10.66
N ARG A 824 2.05 -19.61 -11.86
CA ARG A 824 2.90 -19.58 -13.05
C ARG A 824 3.27 -18.16 -13.48
N ASP A 825 2.32 -17.25 -13.35
CA ASP A 825 2.44 -15.85 -13.77
C ASP A 825 2.89 -14.94 -12.61
N GLU A 826 3.21 -15.51 -11.45
CA GLU A 826 3.76 -14.73 -10.34
C GLU A 826 5.22 -14.37 -10.64
N PRO A 827 5.62 -13.10 -10.48
CA PRO A 827 7.03 -12.73 -10.50
C PRO A 827 7.72 -13.28 -9.26
N MET A 828 9.02 -13.54 -9.35
CA MET A 828 9.81 -14.01 -8.20
C MET A 828 9.98 -12.92 -7.16
N THR A 829 10.27 -11.72 -7.63
CA THR A 829 10.46 -10.51 -6.84
C THR A 829 9.91 -9.32 -7.60
N TRP A 830 9.71 -8.21 -6.92
CA TRP A 830 9.57 -6.91 -7.56
C TRP A 830 10.79 -6.05 -7.27
N THR A 831 11.19 -5.24 -8.24
CA THR A 831 11.99 -4.07 -7.96
C THR A 831 11.05 -2.92 -7.62
N ALA A 832 11.11 -2.49 -6.37
CA ALA A 832 10.28 -1.43 -5.83
C ALA A 832 10.99 -0.08 -5.96
N ALA A 833 10.21 0.96 -6.24
CA ALA A 833 10.60 2.35 -6.06
C ALA A 833 9.74 2.99 -4.98
N ALA A 834 10.36 3.59 -3.97
CA ALA A 834 9.68 4.31 -2.90
C ALA A 834 10.20 5.75 -2.76
N ARG A 835 9.34 6.62 -2.26
CA ARG A 835 9.62 8.05 -2.04
C ARG A 835 9.16 8.48 -0.66
N ARG A 836 9.66 9.61 -0.16
CA ARG A 836 9.11 10.23 1.05
C ARG A 836 7.65 10.62 0.83
N MET A 837 6.79 10.34 1.81
CA MET A 837 5.44 10.89 1.80
C MET A 837 5.49 12.42 1.99
N THR A 838 4.77 13.17 1.16
CA THR A 838 4.58 14.60 1.37
C THR A 838 3.43 14.80 2.37
N VAL A 839 3.63 15.68 3.36
CA VAL A 839 2.77 15.92 4.54
C VAL A 839 1.33 16.41 4.20
N ARG A 840 0.91 16.43 2.93
CA ARG A 840 -0.41 16.92 2.52
C ARG A 840 -1.57 15.90 2.64
N THR A 841 -1.38 14.75 3.28
CA THR A 841 -2.36 13.66 3.21
C THR A 841 -2.60 12.90 4.52
N GLU A 842 -2.65 13.58 5.67
CA GLU A 842 -2.97 12.94 6.96
C GLU A 842 -4.26 13.45 7.63
N GLN A 843 -4.98 14.42 7.05
CA GLN A 843 -6.20 14.94 7.70
C GLN A 843 -7.48 14.12 7.47
N HIS A 844 -7.45 13.04 6.70
CA HIS A 844 -8.61 12.15 6.54
C HIS A 844 -8.18 10.70 6.38
N LEU A 845 -7.97 10.01 7.49
CA LEU A 845 -8.24 8.57 7.65
C LEU A 845 -8.65 8.32 9.09
#